data_AF-A0A2R5GSH7-F1
#
_entry.id   AF-A0A2R5GSH7-F1
#
_cell.length_a   1.000
_cell.length_b   1.000
_cell.length_c   1.000
_cell.angle_alpha   90.00
_cell.angle_beta   90.00
_cell.angle_gamma   90.00
#
_symmetry.space_group_name_H-M   'P 1'
#
loop_
_entity.id
_entity.type
_entity.pdbx_description
1 polymer ?
#
loop_
_entity_poly.entity_id
_entity_poly.type
_entity_poly.pdbx_seq_one_letter_code
_entity_poly.pdbx_strand_id
1 'polypeptide(L)'
;MCRPRAAQLALFCFALLGLAVTVKVIDLYEVEDEWPVETHMQINETVTDTKRTETRDVREMVTLCGASDDAAFCGVAAGIDHPEYAIDPSLFVAYPSERHCEALRLRSGRLSKNHTNDGAKDILNEYFTYVNRTMLDTRFLHVQADARPLHSAEDSFVIQYTPDNVTTSTGPFVTNAIAELDQTVASFDSQRAGQIPKRVLYATMLTPAPKEGFTHSTTADVFKEHHMSKFLWGRIPWENQAIVYTEDAFPEFRKWLEDRGGHAIKVPPLFCENARDKRYKYQFTKLQFWNLTDWDMIVYTDLDTLITGDITKLWSSCPSGFNLCSVDEPRYFHKGFTYMNGGVLLVRPDSGYYNFLIEGRRTYKNRTLLCEQDFFNFFLTKDRYAVVDPKYNTMGFDHFRNIRFMQGKILHFDLKSVNQLHEGVTPAERDYIHKMIAKADKEALAITGPVAREEKIKMSDDEDRRRGGASDGEDERPQDDAKDNDQLADKKDGEPEADKGGEPGSGGGSSSVKLSDEADKVVKRLEDDGKLKEPFDAEALEDLAKIPAEGQIATLSKFEQAVDEGQEIRNVSGFLRGIVRRYQESEKMKDAFKNLPDSIKEMLESVFARGGLTRDALQERSLALLLRMEEDDMKRCIEKYLDTPESEIKRPEPFMHGIVRRASSGRRRGGGGGGGGGGGGRNQPLDAAVQDAINDLVRDNIVREGEIDQRSMDDLANLGREASLEIIDNLRRSDVSKIRNMGAFFNGIIRRFKGDRRGGGGGDRGGRGGRDYGGRGGRDHGGRDYGGGDYRDRYDDRGGYRDRYDDRGGRGYDRGGYDRGGYDRGYDRGYDDRDGGYRDDRGYDRGGYRDERNY
;
A
#
# COMPACT_ATOMS: atom_id res chain seq x y z
N MET A 1 25.73 23.49 -42.78
CA MET A 1 25.12 23.01 -44.04
C MET A 1 26.08 22.21 -44.92
N CYS A 2 27.30 22.65 -45.25
CA CYS A 2 28.07 22.01 -46.32
C CYS A 2 29.35 21.30 -45.81
N ARG A 3 29.22 20.04 -45.39
CA ARG A 3 30.33 19.07 -45.34
C ARG A 3 29.89 17.81 -46.10
N PRO A 4 30.72 17.24 -47.00
CA PRO A 4 30.30 16.13 -47.83
C PRO A 4 30.40 14.81 -47.05
N ARG A 5 29.27 14.14 -46.87
CA ARG A 5 29.14 12.66 -46.89
C ARG A 5 27.66 12.26 -46.88
N ALA A 6 27.28 11.47 -47.89
CA ALA A 6 26.07 10.65 -48.10
C ALA A 6 24.70 11.20 -47.64
N ALA A 7 23.76 11.27 -48.58
CA ALA A 7 22.37 11.70 -48.43
C ALA A 7 21.73 11.29 -47.08
N GLN A 8 21.55 12.28 -46.20
CA GLN A 8 20.68 12.21 -45.05
C GLN A 8 19.84 13.48 -45.01
N LEU A 9 18.52 13.28 -44.89
CA LEU A 9 17.53 14.31 -44.63
C LEU A 9 17.84 14.91 -43.25
N ALA A 10 18.10 16.22 -43.17
CA ALA A 10 18.50 16.88 -41.93
C ALA A 10 17.67 18.15 -41.71
N LEU A 11 16.99 18.20 -40.56
CA LEU A 11 16.36 19.40 -40.01
C LEU A 11 17.47 20.24 -39.35
N PHE A 12 17.56 21.55 -39.64
CA PHE A 12 18.60 22.42 -39.08
C PHE A 12 18.01 23.66 -38.40
N CYS A 13 18.41 23.92 -37.15
CA CYS A 13 18.32 25.23 -36.48
C CYS A 13 19.74 25.83 -36.38
N PHE A 14 19.91 27.12 -36.67
CA PHE A 14 21.23 27.77 -36.76
C PHE A 14 21.73 28.33 -35.41
N ALA A 15 23.01 28.05 -35.08
CA ALA A 15 23.84 28.78 -34.12
C ALA A 15 25.31 28.85 -34.63
N LEU A 16 25.92 30.05 -34.73
CA LEU A 16 27.34 30.30 -35.08
C LEU A 16 27.76 31.65 -34.43
N LEU A 17 28.66 31.74 -33.42
CA LEU A 17 30.14 31.58 -33.29
C LEU A 17 30.92 32.92 -33.32
N GLY A 18 31.67 33.25 -32.25
CA GLY A 18 32.91 34.06 -32.36
C GLY A 18 33.47 34.77 -31.12
N LEU A 19 34.46 34.17 -30.45
CA LEU A 19 35.46 34.85 -29.60
C LEU A 19 36.26 35.91 -30.38
N ALA A 20 36.27 37.18 -29.92
CA ALA A 20 37.44 38.08 -29.80
C ALA A 20 37.04 39.50 -29.34
N VAL A 21 37.79 40.03 -28.37
CA VAL A 21 37.66 41.33 -27.70
C VAL A 21 37.87 42.53 -28.64
N THR A 22 36.98 43.52 -28.63
CA THR A 22 37.34 44.94 -28.38
C THR A 22 36.11 45.76 -27.97
N VAL A 23 36.19 46.36 -26.78
CA VAL A 23 35.15 47.21 -26.18
C VAL A 23 35.21 48.61 -26.78
N LYS A 24 34.05 49.16 -27.15
CA LYS A 24 33.82 50.61 -27.12
C LYS A 24 32.37 50.89 -26.69
N VAL A 25 32.26 51.41 -25.47
CA VAL A 25 31.02 51.85 -24.82
C VAL A 25 30.54 53.14 -25.45
N ILE A 26 29.23 53.25 -25.72
CA ILE A 26 28.52 54.53 -25.83
C ILE A 26 27.19 54.34 -25.07
N ASP A 27 27.03 55.10 -23.98
CA ASP A 27 25.84 55.24 -23.15
C ASP A 27 24.62 55.70 -23.94
N LEU A 28 23.41 55.20 -23.63
CA LEU A 28 22.17 55.98 -23.76
C LEU A 28 21.05 55.47 -22.82
N TYR A 29 20.79 56.29 -21.80
CA TYR A 29 19.51 56.77 -21.22
C TYR A 29 18.31 55.83 -20.93
N GLU A 30 17.89 55.91 -19.65
CA GLU A 30 16.57 55.61 -19.10
C GLU A 30 15.44 56.42 -19.78
N VAL A 31 14.29 55.78 -19.99
CA VAL A 31 12.97 56.42 -19.93
C VAL A 31 11.98 55.45 -19.27
N GLU A 32 11.51 55.84 -18.09
CA GLU A 32 10.33 55.31 -17.38
C GLU A 32 9.05 55.77 -18.09
N ASP A 33 7.96 54.99 -18.03
CA ASP A 33 6.61 55.52 -17.73
C ASP A 33 5.55 54.43 -17.48
N GLU A 34 4.56 54.81 -16.67
CA GLU A 34 3.60 54.03 -15.90
C GLU A 34 2.13 54.04 -16.45
N TRP A 35 1.41 52.90 -16.35
CA TRP A 35 -0.05 52.67 -16.00
C TRP A 35 -1.20 53.05 -17.01
N PRO A 36 -2.52 52.66 -16.87
CA PRO A 36 -3.23 51.60 -16.08
C PRO A 36 -4.44 50.82 -16.74
N VAL A 37 -4.81 49.69 -16.09
CA VAL A 37 -6.13 49.08 -15.67
C VAL A 37 -7.50 49.36 -16.38
N GLU A 38 -8.22 48.24 -16.63
CA GLU A 38 -9.70 47.93 -16.73
C GLU A 38 -10.59 48.33 -17.92
N THR A 39 -11.18 47.30 -18.59
CA THR A 39 -12.62 47.27 -18.97
C THR A 39 -13.17 45.83 -19.07
N HIS A 40 -14.33 45.58 -18.46
CA HIS A 40 -15.18 44.38 -18.58
C HIS A 40 -15.89 44.26 -19.94
N MET A 41 -16.09 43.04 -20.46
CA MET A 41 -17.32 42.68 -21.21
C MET A 41 -17.57 41.15 -21.26
N GLN A 42 -18.76 40.75 -20.82
CA GLN A 42 -19.37 39.42 -21.03
C GLN A 42 -19.82 39.29 -22.48
N ILE A 43 -19.54 38.14 -23.12
CA ILE A 43 -20.37 37.57 -24.20
C ILE A 43 -20.48 36.06 -23.97
N ASN A 44 -21.70 35.60 -23.73
CA ASN A 44 -22.13 34.21 -23.95
C ASN A 44 -22.68 34.14 -25.38
N GLU A 45 -22.10 33.32 -26.25
CA GLU A 45 -22.90 32.69 -27.31
C GLU A 45 -22.21 31.41 -27.83
N THR A 46 -22.97 30.32 -27.77
CA THR A 46 -22.66 29.02 -28.33
C THR A 46 -23.09 29.05 -29.81
N VAL A 47 -22.15 29.05 -30.74
CA VAL A 47 -22.40 28.64 -32.13
C VAL A 47 -21.32 27.66 -32.54
N THR A 48 -21.74 26.41 -32.68
CA THR A 48 -21.07 25.36 -33.41
C THR A 48 -20.90 25.77 -34.87
N ASP A 49 -19.66 26.02 -35.29
CA ASP A 49 -19.27 25.87 -36.70
C ASP A 49 -17.93 25.12 -36.77
N THR A 50 -18.03 23.86 -37.16
CA THR A 50 -16.93 22.92 -37.32
C THR A 50 -16.06 23.31 -38.51
N LYS A 51 -15.05 24.17 -38.29
CA LYS A 51 -13.87 24.19 -39.16
C LYS A 51 -12.97 23.02 -38.77
N ARG A 52 -13.05 21.96 -39.58
CA ARG A 52 -12.16 20.80 -39.57
C ARG A 52 -10.70 21.28 -39.51
N THR A 53 -10.06 21.15 -38.36
CA THR A 53 -8.63 21.42 -38.20
C THR A 53 -7.90 20.14 -38.54
N GLU A 54 -7.18 20.14 -39.66
CA GLU A 54 -6.32 19.01 -40.02
C GLU A 54 -4.96 19.21 -39.33
N THR A 55 -4.69 18.38 -38.33
CA THR A 55 -3.37 18.23 -37.74
C THR A 55 -2.51 17.43 -38.72
N ARG A 56 -1.37 17.99 -39.13
CA ARG A 56 -0.47 17.38 -40.11
C ARG A 56 0.92 17.17 -39.51
N ASP A 57 1.47 15.97 -39.69
CA ASP A 57 2.77 15.53 -39.16
C ASP A 57 3.92 16.36 -39.76
N VAL A 58 5.00 16.66 -39.01
CA VAL A 58 6.23 17.28 -39.57
C VAL A 58 6.85 16.41 -40.67
N ARG A 59 6.59 15.10 -40.67
CA ARG A 59 6.91 14.18 -41.78
C ARG A 59 6.05 14.43 -43.02
N GLU A 60 4.81 14.90 -42.85
CA GLU A 60 4.02 15.42 -43.96
C GLU A 60 4.64 16.71 -44.51
N MET A 61 5.29 17.55 -43.70
CA MET A 61 6.06 18.70 -44.21
C MET A 61 7.15 18.24 -45.20
N VAL A 62 7.94 17.23 -44.84
CA VAL A 62 8.95 16.63 -45.75
C VAL A 62 8.29 16.10 -47.03
N THR A 63 7.13 15.45 -46.90
CA THR A 63 6.38 14.87 -48.03
C THR A 63 5.77 15.96 -48.94
N LEU A 64 5.24 17.04 -48.35
CA LEU A 64 4.70 18.21 -49.03
C LEU A 64 5.80 19.00 -49.74
N CYS A 65 6.97 19.12 -49.11
CA CYS A 65 8.15 19.74 -49.68
C CYS A 65 8.83 18.86 -50.75
N GLY A 66 8.68 17.53 -50.67
CA GLY A 66 9.24 16.56 -51.61
C GLY A 66 8.42 16.35 -52.89
N ALA A 67 7.26 17.01 -53.01
CA ALA A 67 6.40 16.89 -54.20
C ALA A 67 6.85 17.75 -55.40
N SER A 68 7.92 18.54 -55.25
CA SER A 68 8.52 19.34 -56.31
C SER A 68 9.98 18.90 -56.49
N ASP A 69 10.26 18.16 -57.56
CA ASP A 69 11.61 17.66 -57.89
C ASP A 69 12.64 18.78 -58.10
N ASP A 70 12.20 20.03 -58.26
CA ASP A 70 13.02 21.21 -58.53
C ASP A 70 13.18 22.16 -57.32
N ALA A 71 12.50 21.90 -56.20
CA ALA A 71 12.54 22.79 -55.03
C ALA A 71 13.79 22.54 -54.18
N ALA A 72 14.75 23.45 -54.26
CA ALA A 72 15.95 23.43 -53.42
C ALA A 72 15.69 23.73 -51.93
N PHE A 73 14.54 24.36 -51.67
CA PHE A 73 14.20 24.95 -50.38
C PHE A 73 12.69 25.01 -50.19
N CYS A 74 12.21 24.64 -49.00
CA CYS A 74 10.80 24.66 -48.62
C CYS A 74 10.69 25.23 -47.21
N GLY A 75 10.02 26.37 -47.05
CA GLY A 75 9.96 27.10 -45.78
C GLY A 75 8.57 27.65 -45.54
N VAL A 76 8.32 28.05 -44.30
CA VAL A 76 7.06 28.69 -43.94
C VAL A 76 7.18 30.20 -44.21
N ALA A 77 6.08 30.81 -44.67
CA ALA A 77 6.04 32.25 -44.89
C ALA A 77 6.20 33.01 -43.56
N ALA A 78 7.04 34.04 -43.55
CA ALA A 78 7.22 34.93 -42.42
C ALA A 78 5.91 35.66 -42.10
N GLY A 79 5.69 35.92 -40.81
CA GLY A 79 4.47 36.54 -40.28
C GLY A 79 4.20 37.97 -40.78
N ILE A 80 3.20 38.61 -40.14
CA ILE A 80 2.44 39.79 -40.58
C ILE A 80 3.32 41.01 -40.95
N ASP A 81 4.57 41.07 -40.47
CA ASP A 81 5.50 42.18 -40.67
C ASP A 81 6.30 42.12 -41.99
N HIS A 82 6.04 41.12 -42.85
CA HIS A 82 6.78 40.93 -44.11
C HIS A 82 5.87 40.70 -45.32
N PRO A 83 6.37 40.89 -46.56
CA PRO A 83 5.65 40.45 -47.76
C PRO A 83 5.31 38.96 -47.62
N GLU A 84 4.12 38.53 -48.08
CA GLU A 84 3.53 37.17 -47.98
C GLU A 84 4.45 36.00 -48.42
N TYR A 85 5.65 36.30 -48.90
CA TYR A 85 6.59 35.38 -49.49
C TYR A 85 8.02 35.54 -48.96
N ALA A 86 8.23 36.16 -47.80
CA ALA A 86 9.52 36.09 -47.14
C ALA A 86 9.66 34.75 -46.40
N ILE A 87 10.81 34.09 -46.54
CA ILE A 87 11.20 32.89 -45.79
C ILE A 87 11.57 33.32 -44.37
N ASP A 88 10.95 32.68 -43.39
CA ASP A 88 11.41 32.73 -42.01
C ASP A 88 12.57 31.73 -41.81
N PRO A 89 13.79 32.18 -41.44
CA PRO A 89 14.92 31.28 -41.23
C PRO A 89 14.74 30.37 -39.99
N SER A 90 13.72 30.60 -39.15
CA SER A 90 13.50 29.82 -37.93
C SER A 90 12.96 28.41 -38.19
N LEU A 91 12.28 28.16 -39.33
CA LEU A 91 11.81 26.81 -39.69
C LEU A 91 11.74 26.59 -41.21
N PHE A 92 12.59 25.68 -41.73
CA PHE A 92 12.58 25.27 -43.14
C PHE A 92 13.12 23.85 -43.34
N VAL A 93 12.77 23.25 -44.49
CA VAL A 93 13.34 22.03 -45.06
C VAL A 93 14.17 22.42 -46.27
N ALA A 94 15.45 22.06 -46.29
CA ALA A 94 16.33 22.31 -47.43
C ALA A 94 16.77 21.00 -48.07
N TYR A 95 16.89 21.00 -49.40
CA TYR A 95 17.46 19.91 -50.19
C TYR A 95 18.82 20.36 -50.72
N PRO A 96 19.89 20.26 -49.91
CA PRO A 96 21.18 20.81 -50.27
C PRO A 96 21.78 20.10 -51.48
N SER A 97 22.14 20.86 -52.51
CA SER A 97 23.01 20.42 -53.59
C SER A 97 24.34 21.15 -53.51
N GLU A 98 25.39 20.57 -54.11
CA GLU A 98 26.72 21.21 -54.16
C GLU A 98 26.65 22.61 -54.78
N ARG A 99 25.80 22.78 -55.80
CA ARG A 99 25.49 24.05 -56.46
C ARG A 99 24.85 25.07 -55.51
N HIS A 100 23.87 24.66 -54.69
CA HIS A 100 23.24 25.56 -53.71
C HIS A 100 24.19 25.95 -52.58
N CYS A 101 24.98 24.98 -52.11
CA CYS A 101 26.02 25.20 -51.11
C CYS A 101 27.06 26.21 -51.58
N GLU A 102 27.58 26.07 -52.81
CA GLU A 102 28.59 26.97 -53.35
C GLU A 102 28.04 28.39 -53.55
N ALA A 103 26.82 28.52 -54.05
CA ALA A 103 26.21 29.82 -54.28
C ALA A 103 25.82 30.55 -52.99
N LEU A 104 25.31 29.84 -51.97
CA LEU A 104 25.08 30.41 -50.65
C LEU A 104 26.40 30.87 -50.01
N ARG A 105 27.49 30.09 -50.15
CA ARG A 105 28.83 30.46 -49.65
C ARG A 105 29.38 31.70 -50.34
N LEU A 106 29.20 31.81 -51.66
CA LEU A 106 29.61 32.98 -52.43
C LEU A 106 28.82 34.23 -52.04
N ARG A 107 27.53 34.11 -51.74
CA ARG A 107 26.69 35.23 -51.31
C ARG A 107 26.92 35.64 -49.86
N SER A 108 27.08 34.69 -48.94
CA SER A 108 27.44 35.00 -47.56
C SER A 108 28.78 35.73 -47.46
N GLY A 109 29.72 35.45 -48.37
CA GLY A 109 30.99 36.17 -48.47
C GLY A 109 30.89 37.58 -49.06
N ARG A 110 29.76 37.95 -49.67
CA ARG A 110 29.52 39.30 -50.24
C ARG A 110 28.74 40.23 -49.32
N LEU A 111 28.13 39.72 -48.25
CA LEU A 111 27.47 40.57 -47.26
C LEU A 111 28.51 41.50 -46.63
N SER A 112 28.32 42.80 -46.82
CA SER A 112 29.15 43.80 -46.15
C SER A 112 28.96 43.68 -44.64
N LYS A 113 29.96 44.09 -43.85
CA LYS A 113 29.90 44.13 -42.37
C LYS A 113 28.74 44.97 -41.79
N ASN A 114 27.94 45.62 -42.63
CA ASN A 114 26.85 46.54 -42.24
C ASN A 114 25.44 45.92 -42.33
N HIS A 115 25.28 44.63 -42.65
CA HIS A 115 23.96 44.01 -42.52
C HIS A 115 23.58 43.82 -41.05
N THR A 116 22.33 44.14 -40.73
CA THR A 116 21.71 43.99 -39.41
C THR A 116 21.64 42.51 -38.99
N ASN A 117 21.18 42.23 -37.76
CA ASN A 117 21.07 40.90 -37.15
C ASN A 117 20.32 39.83 -37.98
N ASP A 118 19.74 40.19 -39.13
CA ASP A 118 18.94 39.34 -40.02
C ASP A 118 19.70 38.84 -41.27
N GLY A 119 21.04 38.93 -41.32
CA GLY A 119 21.82 38.56 -42.50
C GLY A 119 21.52 37.17 -43.09
N ALA A 120 21.15 36.18 -42.27
CA ALA A 120 20.73 34.86 -42.76
C ALA A 120 19.39 34.92 -43.53
N LYS A 121 18.45 35.73 -43.05
CA LYS A 121 17.14 35.95 -43.66
C LYS A 121 17.28 36.65 -45.01
N ASP A 122 18.14 37.67 -45.09
CA ASP A 122 18.43 38.38 -46.34
C ASP A 122 19.03 37.44 -47.39
N ILE A 123 20.03 36.65 -47.03
CA ILE A 123 20.68 35.69 -47.95
C ILE A 123 19.68 34.68 -48.49
N LEU A 124 18.85 34.09 -47.61
CA LEU A 124 17.91 33.05 -48.01
C LEU A 124 16.83 33.61 -48.95
N ASN A 125 16.30 34.81 -48.64
CA ASN A 125 15.29 35.46 -49.46
C ASN A 125 15.83 36.05 -50.78
N GLU A 126 17.10 36.45 -50.81
CA GLU A 126 17.77 36.92 -52.02
C GLU A 126 18.18 35.75 -52.94
N TYR A 127 18.58 34.62 -52.36
CA TYR A 127 19.07 33.46 -53.09
C TYR A 127 17.95 32.57 -53.65
N PHE A 128 16.97 32.24 -52.80
CA PHE A 128 15.83 31.42 -53.20
C PHE A 128 14.70 32.32 -53.71
N THR A 129 14.80 32.72 -54.97
CA THR A 129 13.74 33.45 -55.66
C THR A 129 12.48 32.60 -55.78
N TYR A 130 11.33 33.24 -56.05
CA TYR A 130 9.99 32.62 -56.13
C TYR A 130 9.88 31.34 -56.96
N VAL A 131 10.81 31.11 -57.90
CA VAL A 131 10.77 29.98 -58.84
C VAL A 131 11.43 28.72 -58.25
N ASN A 132 12.28 28.85 -57.23
CA ASN A 132 13.07 27.73 -56.67
C ASN A 132 12.64 27.37 -55.23
N ARG A 133 11.42 27.72 -54.83
CA ARG A 133 10.91 27.44 -53.48
C ARG A 133 9.45 27.02 -53.49
N THR A 134 9.10 26.14 -52.55
CA THR A 134 7.71 25.83 -52.22
C THR A 134 7.38 26.50 -50.89
N MET A 135 6.38 27.38 -50.90
CA MET A 135 5.89 28.05 -49.68
C MET A 135 4.82 27.17 -49.05
N LEU A 136 4.99 26.85 -47.78
CA LEU A 136 3.94 26.20 -46.99
C LEU A 136 2.97 27.25 -46.43
N ASP A 137 1.72 26.84 -46.30
CA ASP A 137 0.62 27.68 -45.79
C ASP A 137 0.99 28.36 -44.46
N THR A 138 0.65 29.64 -44.30
CA THR A 138 0.95 30.45 -43.11
C THR A 138 0.35 29.90 -41.82
N ARG A 139 -0.62 28.98 -41.89
CA ARG A 139 -1.19 28.28 -40.73
C ARG A 139 -0.20 27.41 -39.97
N PHE A 140 0.97 27.10 -40.55
CA PHE A 140 2.08 26.46 -39.85
C PHE A 140 2.83 27.42 -38.89
N LEU A 141 2.50 28.73 -38.89
CA LEU A 141 3.23 29.78 -38.15
C LEU A 141 2.33 30.74 -37.36
N HIS A 142 1.18 30.27 -36.86
CA HIS A 142 0.36 31.12 -35.98
C HIS A 142 0.90 31.11 -34.54
N VAL A 143 1.95 31.89 -34.29
CA VAL A 143 2.32 32.34 -32.94
C VAL A 143 1.74 33.75 -32.76
N GLN A 144 0.54 33.83 -32.20
CA GLN A 144 -0.08 35.12 -31.88
C GLN A 144 0.33 35.52 -30.46
N ALA A 145 0.84 36.75 -30.31
CA ALA A 145 1.47 37.25 -29.08
C ALA A 145 0.51 37.62 -27.93
N ASP A 146 -0.80 37.39 -28.07
CA ASP A 146 -1.77 37.75 -27.03
C ASP A 146 -2.40 36.51 -26.37
N ALA A 147 -2.03 36.32 -25.10
CA ALA A 147 -2.73 35.65 -24.02
C ALA A 147 -3.81 34.60 -24.41
N ARG A 148 -3.35 33.40 -24.76
CA ARG A 148 -3.81 32.06 -24.26
C ARG A 148 -3.15 30.98 -25.14
N PRO A 149 -2.36 30.04 -24.59
CA PRO A 149 -1.76 28.99 -25.39
C PRO A 149 -2.84 28.00 -25.82
N LEU A 150 -3.06 27.87 -27.12
CA LEU A 150 -4.04 26.97 -27.76
C LEU A 150 -3.36 25.91 -28.66
N HIS A 151 -2.07 25.65 -28.46
CA HIS A 151 -1.32 24.60 -29.17
C HIS A 151 -0.95 23.44 -28.23
N SER A 152 -1.19 22.19 -28.63
CA SER A 152 -0.44 21.04 -28.10
C SER A 152 0.76 20.75 -29.01
N ALA A 153 1.92 21.17 -28.53
CA ALA A 153 3.23 20.92 -29.10
C ALA A 153 3.83 19.63 -28.53
N GLU A 154 3.18 18.48 -28.69
CA GLU A 154 3.70 17.25 -28.05
C GLU A 154 5.03 16.74 -28.62
N ASP A 155 5.58 17.33 -29.70
CA ASP A 155 6.83 16.85 -30.31
C ASP A 155 7.82 17.92 -30.82
N SER A 156 7.70 19.22 -30.46
CA SER A 156 8.73 20.20 -30.86
C SER A 156 8.79 21.46 -29.99
N PHE A 157 9.99 21.79 -29.53
CA PHE A 157 10.38 23.13 -29.07
C PHE A 157 11.72 23.51 -29.72
N VAL A 158 11.79 24.71 -30.29
CA VAL A 158 13.02 25.34 -30.79
C VAL A 158 13.24 26.58 -29.94
N ILE A 159 14.26 26.58 -29.07
CA ILE A 159 14.69 27.77 -28.34
C ILE A 159 15.91 28.33 -29.06
N GLN A 160 15.74 29.45 -29.77
CA GLN A 160 16.84 30.20 -30.34
C GLN A 160 17.27 31.28 -29.34
N TYR A 161 18.49 31.18 -28.82
CA TYR A 161 19.09 32.21 -27.97
C TYR A 161 20.42 32.69 -28.56
N THR A 162 20.66 34.00 -28.49
CA THR A 162 21.91 34.63 -28.90
C THR A 162 22.70 35.00 -27.65
N PRO A 163 23.83 34.32 -27.34
CA PRO A 163 24.57 34.52 -26.09
C PRO A 163 25.04 35.97 -25.87
N ASP A 164 25.24 36.71 -26.96
CA ASP A 164 25.94 37.99 -26.94
C ASP A 164 25.10 39.17 -26.38
N ASN A 165 23.79 38.98 -26.18
CA ASN A 165 22.86 40.02 -25.70
C ASN A 165 22.27 39.74 -24.30
N VAL A 166 22.69 38.68 -23.63
CA VAL A 166 22.20 38.31 -22.30
C VAL A 166 22.95 39.15 -21.27
N THR A 167 22.36 40.26 -20.84
CA THR A 167 22.88 41.05 -19.71
C THR A 167 23.09 40.14 -18.51
N THR A 168 24.09 40.42 -17.67
CA THR A 168 24.52 39.55 -16.56
C THR A 168 23.42 39.16 -15.56
N SER A 169 22.23 39.78 -15.60
CA SER A 169 21.06 39.43 -14.80
C SER A 169 20.19 38.29 -15.37
N THR A 170 20.34 37.89 -16.64
CA THR A 170 19.52 36.83 -17.29
C THR A 170 20.21 35.46 -17.33
N GLY A 171 21.49 35.38 -16.95
CA GLY A 171 22.28 34.14 -16.97
C GLY A 171 21.68 32.97 -16.18
N PRO A 172 21.20 33.13 -14.93
CA PRO A 172 20.64 32.02 -14.15
C PRO A 172 19.33 31.49 -14.73
N PHE A 173 18.45 32.37 -15.21
CA PHE A 173 17.16 31.97 -15.78
C PHE A 173 17.35 31.14 -17.05
N VAL A 174 18.20 31.61 -17.98
CA VAL A 174 18.49 30.87 -19.21
C VAL A 174 19.21 29.55 -18.92
N THR A 175 20.17 29.54 -17.99
CA THR A 175 20.85 28.30 -17.57
C THR A 175 19.87 27.29 -17.00
N ASN A 176 18.93 27.73 -16.16
CA ASN A 176 17.89 26.87 -15.59
C ASN A 176 16.92 26.35 -16.66
N ALA A 177 16.50 27.21 -17.59
CA ALA A 177 15.61 26.82 -18.68
C ALA A 177 16.27 25.81 -19.63
N ILE A 178 17.56 25.97 -19.96
CA ILE A 178 18.31 24.97 -20.75
C ILE A 178 18.46 23.66 -19.98
N ALA A 179 18.77 23.73 -18.69
CA ALA A 179 18.84 22.53 -17.85
C ALA A 179 17.49 21.80 -17.79
N GLU A 180 16.38 22.51 -17.62
CA GLU A 180 15.02 21.96 -17.65
C GLU A 180 14.67 21.36 -19.02
N LEU A 181 15.14 21.96 -20.11
CA LEU A 181 14.98 21.43 -21.46
C LEU A 181 15.74 20.11 -21.65
N ASP A 182 17.02 20.10 -21.32
CA ASP A 182 17.87 18.90 -21.42
C ASP A 182 17.31 17.76 -20.55
N GLN A 183 16.75 18.11 -19.38
CA GLN A 183 16.03 17.18 -18.51
C GLN A 183 14.80 16.58 -19.20
N THR A 184 13.97 17.45 -19.80
CA THR A 184 12.76 17.04 -20.52
C THR A 184 13.10 16.11 -21.68
N VAL A 185 14.14 16.44 -22.46
CA VAL A 185 14.62 15.62 -23.59
C VAL A 185 15.14 14.27 -23.12
N ALA A 186 15.96 14.23 -22.07
CA ALA A 186 16.49 12.97 -21.53
C ALA A 186 15.37 12.06 -20.99
N SER A 187 14.35 12.66 -20.36
CA SER A 187 13.16 11.93 -19.91
C SER A 187 12.37 11.37 -21.08
N PHE A 188 12.13 12.19 -22.11
CA PHE A 188 11.46 11.79 -23.34
C PHE A 188 12.16 10.64 -24.07
N ASP A 189 13.49 10.72 -24.25
CA ASP A 189 14.26 9.66 -24.91
C ASP A 189 14.19 8.33 -24.16
N SER A 190 14.24 8.39 -22.82
CA SER A 190 14.10 7.20 -21.99
C SER A 190 12.71 6.59 -22.14
N GLN A 191 11.66 7.41 -22.09
CA GLN A 191 10.27 6.97 -22.29
C GLN A 191 10.06 6.33 -23.66
N ARG A 192 10.58 6.97 -24.73
CA ARG A 192 10.53 6.46 -26.10
C ARG A 192 11.23 5.10 -26.23
N ALA A 193 12.34 4.92 -25.52
CA ALA A 193 13.07 3.66 -25.47
C ALA A 193 12.40 2.60 -24.56
N GLY A 194 11.27 2.91 -23.91
CA GLY A 194 10.65 2.04 -22.90
C GLY A 194 11.52 1.85 -21.65
N GLN A 195 12.46 2.76 -21.42
CA GLN A 195 13.38 2.78 -20.29
C GLN A 195 12.84 3.72 -19.19
N ILE A 196 13.29 3.47 -17.97
CA ILE A 196 13.01 4.37 -16.86
C ILE A 196 13.83 5.66 -17.08
N PRO A 197 13.22 6.85 -17.02
CA PRO A 197 13.97 8.10 -17.09
C PRO A 197 15.09 8.16 -16.05
N LYS A 198 16.25 8.70 -16.42
CA LYS A 198 17.41 8.81 -15.51
C LYS A 198 17.10 9.54 -14.22
N ARG A 199 16.16 10.50 -14.25
CA ARG A 199 15.73 11.32 -13.10
C ARG A 199 14.51 10.76 -12.36
N VAL A 200 14.18 9.48 -12.57
CA VAL A 200 13.18 8.77 -11.78
C VAL A 200 13.89 7.84 -10.79
N LEU A 201 13.58 7.99 -9.50
CA LEU A 201 14.11 7.14 -8.43
C LEU A 201 13.07 6.17 -7.89
N TYR A 202 13.52 4.96 -7.55
CA TYR A 202 12.81 3.99 -6.74
C TYR A 202 13.47 3.93 -5.37
N ALA A 203 12.98 4.77 -4.46
CA ALA A 203 13.61 5.04 -3.18
C ALA A 203 13.03 4.20 -2.04
N THR A 204 13.85 3.98 -1.02
CA THR A 204 13.46 3.45 0.30
C THR A 204 14.08 4.32 1.38
N MET A 205 13.43 4.45 2.53
CA MET A 205 13.90 5.32 3.61
C MET A 205 14.58 4.51 4.71
N LEU A 206 15.80 4.89 5.08
CA LEU A 206 16.50 4.34 6.24
C LEU A 206 16.58 5.37 7.35
N THR A 207 16.22 4.94 8.55
CA THR A 207 16.26 5.77 9.76
C THR A 207 17.07 5.04 10.83
N PRO A 208 17.70 5.75 11.77
CA PRO A 208 18.47 5.11 12.83
C PRO A 208 17.65 4.04 13.55
N ALA A 209 18.29 2.91 13.84
CA ALA A 209 17.66 1.88 14.68
C ALA A 209 17.25 2.51 16.03
N PRO A 210 16.04 2.26 16.53
CA PRO A 210 15.64 2.73 17.85
C PRO A 210 16.59 2.13 18.89
N LYS A 211 17.03 2.94 19.86
CA LYS A 211 17.91 2.47 20.95
C LYS A 211 17.28 1.34 21.79
N GLU A 212 15.96 1.27 21.79
CA GLU A 212 15.16 0.28 22.54
C GLU A 212 14.17 -0.38 21.59
N GLY A 213 14.26 -1.70 21.43
CA GLY A 213 13.29 -2.52 20.71
C GLY A 213 13.67 -2.93 19.29
N PHE A 214 12.87 -3.81 18.71
CA PHE A 214 13.04 -4.30 17.35
C PHE A 214 12.36 -3.35 16.36
N THR A 215 13.09 -2.96 15.32
CA THR A 215 12.53 -2.49 14.06
C THR A 215 12.05 -3.69 13.26
N HIS A 216 10.82 -3.63 12.74
CA HIS A 216 10.18 -4.76 12.06
C HIS A 216 10.88 -5.19 10.75
N SER A 217 11.86 -4.42 10.27
CA SER A 217 12.32 -4.51 8.88
C SER A 217 13.79 -4.17 8.65
N THR A 218 14.67 -4.22 9.64
CA THR A 218 16.06 -3.72 9.49
C THR A 218 17.14 -4.79 9.52
N THR A 219 16.79 -6.07 9.31
CA THR A 219 17.85 -7.06 9.10
C THR A 219 18.51 -6.80 7.75
N ALA A 220 19.79 -7.14 7.63
CA ALA A 220 20.51 -7.03 6.37
C ALA A 220 19.84 -7.84 5.26
N ASP A 221 19.20 -8.96 5.61
CA ASP A 221 18.52 -9.84 4.66
C ASP A 221 17.25 -9.17 4.11
N VAL A 222 16.36 -8.66 4.96
CA VAL A 222 15.15 -7.93 4.51
C VAL A 222 15.51 -6.74 3.62
N PHE A 223 16.56 -6.00 3.98
CA PHE A 223 17.06 -4.90 3.16
C PHE A 223 17.54 -5.37 1.77
N LYS A 224 18.34 -6.44 1.72
CA LYS A 224 18.82 -7.01 0.46
C LYS A 224 17.66 -7.57 -0.36
N GLU A 225 16.78 -8.36 0.24
CA GLU A 225 15.57 -8.91 -0.39
C GLU A 225 14.74 -7.80 -1.06
N HIS A 226 14.51 -6.70 -0.34
CA HIS A 226 13.78 -5.54 -0.85
C HIS A 226 14.43 -4.95 -2.13
N HIS A 227 15.71 -4.59 -2.09
CA HIS A 227 16.39 -4.00 -3.26
C HIS A 227 16.64 -5.01 -4.39
N MET A 228 16.91 -6.27 -4.06
CA MET A 228 17.05 -7.34 -5.04
C MET A 228 15.72 -7.61 -5.74
N SER A 229 14.60 -7.57 -5.03
CA SER A 229 13.27 -7.74 -5.61
C SER A 229 12.93 -6.63 -6.61
N LYS A 230 13.29 -5.37 -6.30
CA LYS A 230 13.20 -4.23 -7.23
C LYS A 230 14.01 -4.46 -8.50
N PHE A 231 15.25 -4.94 -8.36
CA PHE A 231 16.13 -5.20 -9.49
C PHE A 231 15.60 -6.35 -10.36
N LEU A 232 15.38 -7.52 -9.75
CA LEU A 232 15.07 -8.77 -10.45
C LEU A 232 13.68 -8.78 -11.07
N TRP A 233 12.67 -8.41 -10.29
CA TRP A 233 11.28 -8.57 -10.69
C TRP A 233 10.62 -7.24 -11.01
N GLY A 234 11.00 -6.19 -10.29
CA GLY A 234 10.60 -4.82 -10.64
C GLY A 234 11.26 -4.30 -11.91
N ARG A 235 12.35 -4.93 -12.36
CA ARG A 235 13.18 -4.53 -13.50
C ARG A 235 13.70 -3.10 -13.37
N ILE A 236 14.02 -2.71 -12.14
CA ILE A 236 14.52 -1.38 -11.83
C ILE A 236 16.05 -1.43 -11.85
N PRO A 237 16.72 -0.75 -12.80
CA PRO A 237 18.18 -0.66 -12.84
C PRO A 237 18.75 -0.09 -11.54
N TRP A 238 19.97 -0.48 -11.19
CA TRP A 238 20.60 -0.05 -9.93
C TRP A 238 20.74 1.47 -9.87
N GLU A 239 21.07 2.10 -11.00
CA GLU A 239 21.18 3.55 -11.16
C GLU A 239 19.86 4.32 -10.96
N ASN A 240 18.72 3.62 -10.92
CA ASN A 240 17.42 4.20 -10.59
C ASN A 240 16.97 3.83 -9.16
N GLN A 241 17.74 3.06 -8.40
CA GLN A 241 17.42 2.73 -7.01
C GLN A 241 18.13 3.68 -6.04
N ALA A 242 17.44 4.05 -4.96
CA ALA A 242 18.01 4.94 -3.96
C ALA A 242 17.66 4.51 -2.53
N ILE A 243 18.56 4.85 -1.62
CA ILE A 243 18.33 4.93 -0.19
C ILE A 243 18.29 6.40 0.19
N VAL A 244 17.14 6.87 0.68
CA VAL A 244 17.06 8.16 1.35
C VAL A 244 17.26 7.90 2.83
N TYR A 245 18.24 8.54 3.46
CA TYR A 245 18.57 8.25 4.85
C TYR A 245 18.73 9.51 5.67
N THR A 246 18.61 9.36 6.98
CA THR A 246 18.91 10.43 7.92
C THR A 246 19.98 10.01 8.91
N GLU A 247 20.65 11.00 9.49
CA GLU A 247 21.77 10.80 10.41
C GLU A 247 22.86 9.89 9.78
N ASP A 248 23.27 8.81 10.46
CA ASP A 248 24.18 7.79 9.95
C ASP A 248 23.52 6.40 9.95
N ALA A 249 22.26 6.34 9.50
CA ALA A 249 21.51 5.08 9.46
C ALA A 249 22.16 4.08 8.49
N PHE A 250 22.57 2.93 9.03
CA PHE A 250 23.03 1.73 8.30
C PHE A 250 24.06 2.02 7.19
N PRO A 251 25.26 2.53 7.51
CA PRO A 251 26.31 2.83 6.53
C PRO A 251 26.64 1.65 5.62
N GLU A 252 26.57 0.43 6.13
CA GLU A 252 26.81 -0.81 5.39
C GLU A 252 25.77 -1.06 4.29
N PHE A 253 24.51 -0.69 4.51
CA PHE A 253 23.43 -0.83 3.51
C PHE A 253 23.58 0.21 2.40
N ARG A 254 23.97 1.43 2.77
CA ARG A 254 24.25 2.52 1.83
C ARG A 254 25.40 2.14 0.91
N LYS A 255 26.52 1.71 1.49
CA LYS A 255 27.67 1.24 0.73
C LYS A 255 27.32 0.05 -0.18
N TRP A 256 26.54 -0.90 0.31
CA TRP A 256 26.12 -2.06 -0.48
C TRP A 256 25.34 -1.67 -1.75
N LEU A 257 24.47 -0.65 -1.67
CA LEU A 257 23.72 -0.16 -2.82
C LEU A 257 24.60 0.70 -3.75
N GLU A 258 25.46 1.56 -3.20
CA GLU A 258 26.40 2.39 -3.96
C GLU A 258 27.38 1.54 -4.78
N ASP A 259 27.92 0.46 -4.19
CA ASP A 259 28.82 -0.49 -4.88
C ASP A 259 28.16 -1.18 -6.09
N ARG A 260 26.83 -1.06 -6.24
CA ARG A 260 26.03 -1.57 -7.38
C ARG A 260 25.58 -0.47 -8.34
N GLY A 261 25.94 0.79 -8.09
CA GLY A 261 25.56 1.95 -8.90
C GLY A 261 24.28 2.66 -8.46
N GLY A 262 23.69 2.29 -7.32
CA GLY A 262 22.56 3.03 -6.75
C GLY A 262 22.97 4.25 -5.93
N HIS A 263 21.97 4.98 -5.44
CA HIS A 263 22.18 6.27 -4.76
C HIS A 263 21.97 6.17 -3.25
N ALA A 264 22.76 6.88 -2.46
CA ALA A 264 22.48 7.13 -1.04
C ALA A 264 22.36 8.64 -0.78
N ILE A 265 21.15 9.10 -0.46
CA ILE A 265 20.81 10.52 -0.35
C ILE A 265 20.54 10.84 1.12
N LYS A 266 21.39 11.67 1.72
CA LYS A 266 21.23 12.12 3.10
C LYS A 266 20.21 13.26 3.17
N VAL A 267 19.24 13.16 4.08
CA VAL A 267 18.27 14.22 4.35
C VAL A 267 18.20 14.56 5.84
N PRO A 268 17.88 15.81 6.21
CA PRO A 268 17.66 16.19 7.60
C PRO A 268 16.45 15.44 8.20
N PRO A 269 16.55 14.95 9.45
CA PRO A 269 15.46 14.21 10.07
C PRO A 269 14.28 15.14 10.35
N LEU A 270 13.05 14.65 10.13
CA LEU A 270 11.83 15.32 10.55
C LEU A 270 11.09 14.41 11.53
N PHE A 271 10.97 14.87 12.77
CA PHE A 271 10.43 14.06 13.86
C PHE A 271 8.90 14.18 13.99
N CYS A 272 8.25 13.06 14.29
CA CYS A 272 6.87 12.96 14.73
C CYS A 272 6.83 12.88 16.27
N GLU A 273 6.70 14.03 16.93
CA GLU A 273 6.75 14.11 18.40
C GLU A 273 5.61 13.35 19.09
N ASN A 274 4.45 13.30 18.44
CA ASN A 274 3.24 12.65 18.94
C ASN A 274 3.02 11.22 18.42
N ALA A 275 4.08 10.58 17.91
CA ALA A 275 4.01 9.21 17.43
C ALA A 275 3.52 8.25 18.53
N ARG A 276 2.53 7.41 18.22
CA ARG A 276 2.06 6.37 19.17
C ARG A 276 3.16 5.38 19.56
N ASP A 277 4.07 5.10 18.63
CA ASP A 277 5.16 4.15 18.80
C ASP A 277 6.49 4.87 18.50
N LYS A 278 7.52 4.63 19.33
CA LYS A 278 8.86 5.21 19.14
C LYS A 278 9.43 4.88 17.75
N ARG A 279 9.03 3.75 17.15
CA ARG A 279 9.42 3.37 15.78
C ARG A 279 8.94 4.36 14.72
N TYR A 280 7.86 5.09 14.96
CA TYR A 280 7.33 6.07 14.01
C TYR A 280 7.93 7.47 14.18
N LYS A 281 8.90 7.65 15.09
CA LYS A 281 9.55 8.95 15.36
C LYS A 281 10.05 9.62 14.09
N TYR A 282 10.61 8.89 13.14
CA TYR A 282 11.23 9.44 11.93
C TYR A 282 10.29 9.55 10.74
N GLN A 283 9.02 9.17 10.87
CA GLN A 283 8.16 9.00 9.70
C GLN A 283 7.90 10.30 8.92
N PHE A 284 7.90 11.47 9.57
CA PHE A 284 7.81 12.74 8.86
C PHE A 284 9.03 13.02 7.96
N THR A 285 10.14 12.29 8.11
CA THR A 285 11.30 12.42 7.22
C THR A 285 10.95 12.08 5.77
N LYS A 286 9.88 11.29 5.51
CA LYS A 286 9.35 11.09 4.15
C LYS A 286 8.94 12.39 3.45
N LEU A 287 8.60 13.45 4.20
CA LEU A 287 8.29 14.76 3.60
C LEU A 287 9.49 15.36 2.87
N GLN A 288 10.72 14.92 3.16
CA GLN A 288 11.92 15.39 2.46
C GLN A 288 11.94 15.00 0.98
N PHE A 289 11.14 14.00 0.54
CA PHE A 289 11.08 13.62 -0.87
C PHE A 289 10.70 14.81 -1.77
N TRP A 290 9.85 15.73 -1.29
CA TRP A 290 9.48 16.91 -2.06
C TRP A 290 10.60 17.96 -2.18
N ASN A 291 11.63 17.88 -1.33
CA ASN A 291 12.79 18.76 -1.34
C ASN A 291 13.94 18.23 -2.22
N LEU A 292 13.78 17.04 -2.82
CA LEU A 292 14.79 16.41 -3.68
C LEU A 292 14.59 16.80 -5.15
N THR A 293 14.65 18.09 -5.45
CA THR A 293 14.31 18.69 -6.77
C THR A 293 15.26 18.34 -7.92
N ASP A 294 16.33 17.59 -7.65
CA ASP A 294 17.20 17.03 -8.69
C ASP A 294 16.54 15.86 -9.45
N TRP A 295 15.37 15.40 -8.97
CA TRP A 295 14.62 14.26 -9.51
C TRP A 295 13.22 14.68 -9.96
N ASP A 296 12.73 14.06 -11.03
CA ASP A 296 11.41 14.38 -11.61
C ASP A 296 10.29 13.59 -10.93
N MET A 297 10.61 12.38 -10.45
CA MET A 297 9.68 11.51 -9.74
C MET A 297 10.46 10.61 -8.78
N ILE A 298 9.89 10.39 -7.60
CA ILE A 298 10.36 9.44 -6.61
C ILE A 298 9.23 8.45 -6.35
N VAL A 299 9.42 7.19 -6.76
CA VAL A 299 8.62 6.04 -6.39
C VAL A 299 9.17 5.49 -5.08
N TYR A 300 8.55 5.89 -3.99
CA TYR A 300 8.90 5.43 -2.65
C TYR A 300 8.20 4.10 -2.33
N THR A 301 8.94 3.21 -1.66
CA THR A 301 8.41 1.99 -1.06
C THR A 301 9.02 1.80 0.33
N ASP A 302 8.21 1.49 1.35
CA ASP A 302 8.72 1.12 2.67
C ASP A 302 9.59 -0.15 2.60
N LEU A 303 10.47 -0.33 3.59
CA LEU A 303 11.41 -1.45 3.65
C LEU A 303 10.73 -2.81 3.92
N ASP A 304 9.51 -2.81 4.45
CA ASP A 304 8.65 -3.99 4.64
C ASP A 304 7.79 -4.30 3.39
N THR A 305 8.30 -3.98 2.21
CA THR A 305 7.68 -4.32 0.93
C THR A 305 8.53 -5.29 0.12
N LEU A 306 7.86 -6.19 -0.61
CA LEU A 306 8.48 -7.11 -1.56
C LEU A 306 7.88 -6.89 -2.94
N ILE A 307 8.75 -6.64 -3.92
CA ILE A 307 8.32 -6.44 -5.29
C ILE A 307 8.14 -7.82 -5.90
N THR A 308 7.06 -8.08 -6.62
CA THR A 308 6.73 -9.41 -7.15
C THR A 308 6.48 -9.41 -8.65
N GLY A 309 6.56 -8.25 -9.30
CA GLY A 309 6.49 -8.12 -10.75
C GLY A 309 6.92 -6.75 -11.25
N ASP A 310 6.86 -6.59 -12.57
CA ASP A 310 7.33 -5.40 -13.27
C ASP A 310 6.62 -4.12 -12.78
N ILE A 311 7.41 -3.15 -12.32
CA ILE A 311 6.96 -1.83 -11.85
C ILE A 311 7.64 -0.68 -12.62
N THR A 312 8.25 -0.95 -13.78
CA THR A 312 8.95 0.05 -14.62
C THR A 312 8.05 1.19 -15.09
N LYS A 313 6.74 0.98 -15.14
CA LYS A 313 5.72 1.98 -15.52
C LYS A 313 5.00 2.61 -14.33
N LEU A 314 5.38 2.28 -13.10
CA LEU A 314 4.70 2.80 -11.93
C LEU A 314 4.88 4.31 -11.81
N TRP A 315 6.08 4.84 -12.08
CA TRP A 315 6.36 6.28 -12.01
C TRP A 315 5.40 7.12 -12.88
N SER A 316 4.96 6.62 -14.03
CA SER A 316 4.04 7.33 -14.93
C SER A 316 2.56 7.16 -14.56
N SER A 317 2.25 6.38 -13.52
CA SER A 317 0.87 6.12 -13.09
C SER A 317 0.27 7.27 -12.27
N CYS A 318 1.11 8.20 -11.77
CA CYS A 318 0.65 9.40 -11.09
C CYS A 318 0.29 10.49 -12.12
N PRO A 319 -0.95 10.99 -12.21
CA PRO A 319 -1.32 11.99 -13.21
C PRO A 319 -0.56 13.31 -13.00
N SER A 320 -0.19 14.01 -14.07
CA SER A 320 0.72 15.19 -14.05
C SER A 320 0.28 16.34 -13.14
N GLY A 321 -1.02 16.51 -12.89
CA GLY A 321 -1.56 17.55 -12.01
C GLY A 321 -1.39 17.32 -10.51
N PHE A 322 -0.78 16.22 -10.08
CA PHE A 322 -0.64 15.87 -8.66
C PHE A 322 0.82 15.76 -8.22
N ASN A 323 1.15 16.33 -7.06
CA ASN A 323 2.50 16.18 -6.46
C ASN A 323 2.63 14.95 -5.56
N LEU A 324 1.51 14.27 -5.28
CA LEU A 324 1.44 13.06 -4.50
C LEU A 324 0.44 12.08 -5.13
N CYS A 325 0.88 10.84 -5.31
CA CYS A 325 -0.03 9.72 -5.50
C CYS A 325 0.29 8.59 -4.55
N SER A 326 -0.71 7.81 -4.18
CA SER A 326 -0.57 6.67 -3.28
C SER A 326 -1.64 5.62 -3.56
N VAL A 327 -1.62 4.51 -2.83
CA VAL A 327 -2.68 3.50 -2.87
C VAL A 327 -3.58 3.70 -1.64
N ASP A 328 -4.88 3.69 -1.87
CA ASP A 328 -5.86 3.69 -0.79
C ASP A 328 -5.87 2.35 -0.04
N GLU A 329 -6.06 2.41 1.28
CA GLU A 329 -6.28 1.27 2.17
C GLU A 329 -7.76 0.81 2.16
N PRO A 330 -8.06 -0.38 1.60
CA PRO A 330 -9.43 -0.90 1.56
C PRO A 330 -10.10 -1.02 2.93
N ARG A 331 -9.30 -1.23 3.99
CA ARG A 331 -9.76 -1.28 5.38
C ARG A 331 -10.59 -0.08 5.80
N TYR A 332 -10.47 1.06 5.13
CA TYR A 332 -11.21 2.26 5.49
C TYR A 332 -12.40 2.57 4.58
N PHE A 333 -12.53 1.87 3.44
CA PHE A 333 -13.62 2.09 2.48
C PHE A 333 -15.01 1.83 3.07
N HIS A 334 -15.15 0.85 3.96
CA HIS A 334 -16.44 0.55 4.59
C HIS A 334 -16.97 1.68 5.48
N LYS A 335 -16.12 2.66 5.80
CA LYS A 335 -16.48 3.86 6.57
C LYS A 335 -16.76 5.08 5.68
N GLY A 336 -16.77 4.91 4.36
CA GLY A 336 -17.08 5.96 3.39
C GLY A 336 -15.95 6.97 3.16
N PHE A 337 -14.74 6.69 3.63
CA PHE A 337 -13.57 7.53 3.39
C PHE A 337 -12.46 6.77 2.67
N THR A 338 -11.73 7.51 1.83
CA THR A 338 -10.47 7.10 1.21
C THR A 338 -9.37 7.38 2.23
N TYR A 339 -8.40 6.49 2.33
CA TYR A 339 -7.30 6.63 3.29
C TYR A 339 -6.05 6.03 2.67
N MET A 340 -5.11 6.86 2.24
CA MET A 340 -3.88 6.46 1.58
C MET A 340 -2.92 5.76 2.54
N ASN A 341 -2.21 4.76 2.04
CA ASN A 341 -1.14 4.08 2.74
C ASN A 341 0.23 4.73 2.46
N GLY A 342 0.99 5.07 3.51
CA GLY A 342 2.30 5.69 3.45
C GLY A 342 3.44 4.76 3.01
N GLY A 343 3.15 3.48 2.79
CA GLY A 343 4.11 2.45 2.38
C GLY A 343 4.47 2.47 0.90
N VAL A 344 3.64 3.08 0.06
CA VAL A 344 3.97 3.36 -1.35
C VAL A 344 3.52 4.76 -1.71
N LEU A 345 4.47 5.60 -2.12
CA LEU A 345 4.22 6.99 -2.52
C LEU A 345 4.85 7.24 -3.89
N LEU A 346 4.16 7.97 -4.76
CA LEU A 346 4.72 8.52 -5.98
C LEU A 346 4.75 10.03 -5.78
N VAL A 347 5.96 10.57 -5.66
CA VAL A 347 6.22 11.95 -5.28
C VAL A 347 6.84 12.69 -6.46
N ARG A 348 6.26 13.83 -6.83
CA ARG A 348 6.94 14.80 -7.69
C ARG A 348 7.61 15.84 -6.80
N PRO A 349 8.95 15.89 -6.76
CA PRO A 349 9.66 16.91 -6.00
C PRO A 349 9.27 18.31 -6.47
N ASP A 350 8.89 19.16 -5.52
CA ASP A 350 8.49 20.54 -5.75
C ASP A 350 8.70 21.33 -4.45
N SER A 351 9.56 22.35 -4.50
CA SER A 351 9.95 23.12 -3.31
C SER A 351 8.77 23.92 -2.73
N GLY A 352 7.85 24.38 -3.59
CA GLY A 352 6.61 25.06 -3.17
C GLY A 352 5.71 24.12 -2.36
N TYR A 353 5.46 22.92 -2.89
CA TYR A 353 4.68 21.88 -2.24
C TYR A 353 5.35 21.35 -0.98
N TYR A 354 6.68 21.21 -0.96
CA TYR A 354 7.45 20.89 0.25
C TYR A 354 7.19 21.92 1.36
N ASN A 355 7.33 23.21 1.06
CA ASN A 355 7.07 24.27 2.03
C ASN A 355 5.62 24.25 2.54
N PHE A 356 4.66 23.99 1.65
CA PHE A 356 3.26 23.77 2.01
C PHE A 356 3.08 22.61 3.00
N LEU A 357 3.71 21.46 2.75
CA LEU A 357 3.67 20.30 3.66
C LEU A 357 4.34 20.59 5.00
N ILE A 358 5.47 21.31 5.02
CA ILE A 358 6.16 21.67 6.26
C ILE A 358 5.32 22.62 7.12
N GLU A 359 4.68 23.61 6.50
CA GLU A 359 3.78 24.51 7.22
C GLU A 359 2.52 23.78 7.72
N GLY A 360 1.96 22.89 6.89
CA GLY A 360 0.90 21.98 7.29
C GLY A 360 1.27 21.15 8.51
N ARG A 361 2.47 20.55 8.51
CA ARG A 361 2.97 19.75 9.63
C ARG A 361 3.06 20.56 10.92
N ARG A 362 3.47 21.83 10.88
CA ARG A 362 3.56 22.70 12.07
C ARG A 362 2.19 22.99 12.70
N THR A 363 1.16 23.14 11.87
CA THR A 363 -0.21 23.43 12.32
C THR A 363 -0.98 22.17 12.71
N TYR A 364 -0.45 21.00 12.34
CA TYR A 364 -1.09 19.72 12.57
C TYR A 364 -0.92 19.22 14.01
N LYS A 365 -1.94 19.47 14.84
CA LYS A 365 -1.96 19.17 16.28
C LYS A 365 -2.65 17.84 16.64
N ASN A 366 -3.20 17.13 15.67
CA ASN A 366 -3.93 15.89 15.94
C ASN A 366 -2.98 14.80 16.45
N ARG A 367 -3.44 14.00 17.42
CA ARG A 367 -2.72 12.79 17.82
C ARG A 367 -2.74 11.83 16.63
N THR A 368 -1.56 11.46 16.15
CA THR A 368 -1.43 10.51 15.05
C THR A 368 -0.99 9.15 15.54
N LEU A 369 -1.67 8.13 15.03
CA LEU A 369 -1.28 6.75 15.21
C LEU A 369 -0.14 6.40 14.26
N LEU A 370 -0.20 6.90 13.02
CA LEU A 370 0.69 6.58 11.91
C LEU A 370 1.39 7.81 11.33
N CYS A 371 1.58 8.86 12.13
CA CYS A 371 2.37 10.05 11.79
C CYS A 371 2.09 10.69 10.42
N GLU A 372 2.99 10.51 9.45
CA GLU A 372 2.93 11.11 8.12
C GLU A 372 1.74 10.60 7.32
N GLN A 373 1.38 9.32 7.48
CA GLN A 373 0.24 8.73 6.80
C GLN A 373 -1.08 9.37 7.27
N ASP A 374 -1.24 9.53 8.59
CA ASP A 374 -2.37 10.25 9.15
C ASP A 374 -2.36 11.72 8.70
N PHE A 375 -1.19 12.37 8.76
CA PHE A 375 -1.03 13.75 8.30
C PHE A 375 -1.49 13.92 6.86
N PHE A 376 -1.04 13.09 5.92
CA PHE A 376 -1.48 13.18 4.52
C PHE A 376 -3.00 13.05 4.41
N ASN A 377 -3.60 12.09 5.09
CA ASN A 377 -5.04 11.83 4.99
C ASN A 377 -5.92 12.89 5.67
N PHE A 378 -5.41 13.60 6.68
CA PHE A 378 -6.17 14.63 7.40
C PHE A 378 -5.87 16.05 6.91
N PHE A 379 -4.65 16.31 6.43
CA PHE A 379 -4.22 17.63 5.97
C PHE A 379 -4.48 17.84 4.48
N LEU A 380 -4.28 16.82 3.64
CA LEU A 380 -4.47 16.95 2.20
C LEU A 380 -5.95 16.75 1.84
N THR A 381 -6.47 17.71 1.07
CA THR A 381 -7.77 17.59 0.42
C THR A 381 -7.67 16.68 -0.81
N LYS A 382 -8.80 16.14 -1.28
CA LYS A 382 -8.84 15.13 -2.37
C LYS A 382 -8.35 15.64 -3.73
N ASP A 383 -8.28 16.96 -3.92
CA ASP A 383 -7.71 17.63 -5.09
C ASP A 383 -6.18 17.75 -5.03
N ARG A 384 -5.55 17.37 -3.91
CA ARG A 384 -4.09 17.51 -3.68
C ARG A 384 -3.32 16.20 -3.80
N TYR A 385 -4.00 15.08 -3.99
CA TYR A 385 -3.39 13.78 -4.21
C TYR A 385 -4.23 12.93 -5.19
N ALA A 386 -3.63 11.93 -5.82
CA ALA A 386 -4.35 10.94 -6.60
C ALA A 386 -4.08 9.50 -6.12
N VAL A 387 -4.95 8.58 -6.52
CA VAL A 387 -4.90 7.17 -6.12
C VAL A 387 -4.41 6.34 -7.30
N VAL A 388 -3.44 5.44 -7.06
CA VAL A 388 -2.95 4.46 -8.04
C VAL A 388 -3.55 3.09 -7.79
N ASP A 389 -3.42 2.19 -8.78
CA ASP A 389 -3.96 0.83 -8.73
C ASP A 389 -3.50 0.07 -7.48
N PRO A 390 -4.41 -0.53 -6.69
CA PRO A 390 -4.05 -1.22 -5.45
C PRO A 390 -3.08 -2.40 -5.61
N LYS A 391 -2.87 -2.93 -6.83
CA LYS A 391 -1.84 -3.95 -7.05
C LYS A 391 -0.43 -3.45 -6.75
N TYR A 392 -0.22 -2.13 -6.76
CA TYR A 392 1.05 -1.50 -6.42
C TYR A 392 1.22 -1.24 -4.92
N ASN A 393 0.27 -1.68 -4.07
CA ASN A 393 0.48 -1.76 -2.63
C ASN A 393 -0.52 -2.76 -2.02
N THR A 394 -0.29 -4.05 -2.27
CA THR A 394 -1.16 -5.11 -1.76
C THR A 394 -0.79 -5.41 -0.31
N MET A 395 -1.56 -4.86 0.62
CA MET A 395 -1.29 -4.95 2.06
C MET A 395 -1.70 -6.31 2.64
N GLY A 396 -0.74 -7.01 3.22
CA GLY A 396 -0.96 -8.30 3.89
C GLY A 396 -1.72 -8.22 5.21
N PHE A 397 -1.80 -7.02 5.79
CA PHE A 397 -2.54 -6.73 7.01
C PHE A 397 -3.95 -6.17 6.76
N ASP A 398 -4.44 -6.22 5.52
CA ASP A 398 -5.82 -5.81 5.20
C ASP A 398 -6.68 -7.01 4.79
N HIS A 399 -7.63 -7.38 5.66
CA HIS A 399 -8.58 -8.46 5.41
C HIS A 399 -9.72 -8.06 4.45
N PHE A 400 -9.84 -6.77 4.10
CA PHE A 400 -10.77 -6.27 3.09
C PHE A 400 -10.12 -6.10 1.71
N ARG A 401 -8.86 -6.53 1.53
CA ARG A 401 -8.20 -6.47 0.23
C ARG A 401 -8.96 -7.31 -0.81
N ASN A 402 -9.13 -6.73 -2.00
CA ASN A 402 -9.73 -7.43 -3.15
C ASN A 402 -8.67 -8.05 -4.07
N ILE A 403 -7.40 -7.76 -3.84
CA ILE A 403 -6.26 -8.24 -4.62
C ILE A 403 -5.52 -9.27 -3.78
N ARG A 404 -5.37 -10.48 -4.33
CA ARG A 404 -4.55 -11.54 -3.71
C ARG A 404 -3.06 -11.27 -3.93
N PHE A 405 -2.18 -11.79 -3.09
CA PHE A 405 -0.74 -11.51 -3.24
C PHE A 405 -0.17 -11.92 -4.62
N MET A 406 -0.70 -12.97 -5.26
CA MET A 406 -0.22 -13.41 -6.58
C MET A 406 -0.53 -12.39 -7.69
N GLN A 407 -1.50 -11.50 -7.44
CA GLN A 407 -1.91 -10.44 -8.36
C GLN A 407 -1.21 -9.11 -8.05
N GLY A 408 -0.70 -8.96 -6.83
CA GLY A 408 0.08 -7.81 -6.40
C GLY A 408 1.41 -7.72 -7.15
N LYS A 409 1.87 -6.49 -7.36
CA LYS A 409 3.19 -6.14 -7.89
C LYS A 409 4.14 -5.66 -6.81
N ILE A 410 3.57 -5.07 -5.76
CA ILE A 410 4.27 -4.69 -4.53
C ILE A 410 3.42 -5.23 -3.38
N LEU A 411 3.99 -6.14 -2.59
CA LEU A 411 3.36 -6.68 -1.40
C LEU A 411 3.88 -5.90 -0.20
N HIS A 412 2.99 -5.34 0.61
CA HIS A 412 3.34 -4.64 1.84
C HIS A 412 2.91 -5.50 3.03
N PHE A 413 3.86 -6.06 3.78
CA PHE A 413 3.52 -7.10 4.74
C PHE A 413 4.44 -7.10 5.96
N ASP A 414 3.88 -7.55 7.07
CA ASP A 414 4.66 -8.02 8.21
C ASP A 414 4.82 -9.54 8.08
N LEU A 415 6.06 -10.01 7.92
CA LEU A 415 6.35 -11.43 7.73
C LEU A 415 5.86 -12.27 8.91
N LYS A 416 5.81 -11.72 10.12
CA LYS A 416 5.22 -12.40 11.28
C LYS A 416 3.71 -12.61 11.07
N SER A 417 2.98 -11.58 10.69
CA SER A 417 1.56 -11.66 10.37
C SER A 417 1.27 -12.64 9.22
N VAL A 418 2.10 -12.63 8.17
CA VAL A 418 2.00 -13.58 7.04
C VAL A 418 2.20 -15.03 7.52
N ASN A 419 3.24 -15.28 8.33
CA ASN A 419 3.51 -16.60 8.88
C ASN A 419 2.38 -17.12 9.78
N GLN A 420 1.73 -16.23 10.51
CA GLN A 420 0.63 -16.53 11.43
C GLN A 420 -0.73 -16.58 10.74
N LEU A 421 -0.79 -16.40 9.41
CA LEU A 421 -2.03 -16.35 8.62
C LEU A 421 -3.02 -15.30 9.16
N HIS A 422 -2.48 -14.19 9.70
CA HIS A 422 -3.27 -13.11 10.28
C HIS A 422 -3.98 -12.28 9.20
N GLU A 423 -5.05 -11.55 9.56
CA GLU A 423 -5.75 -10.61 8.66
C GLU A 423 -6.13 -11.17 7.29
N GLY A 424 -6.55 -12.43 7.28
CA GLY A 424 -7.06 -13.10 6.08
C GLY A 424 -5.96 -13.51 5.09
N VAL A 425 -4.69 -13.55 5.50
CA VAL A 425 -3.62 -14.20 4.73
C VAL A 425 -3.90 -15.70 4.62
N THR A 426 -3.93 -16.22 3.40
CA THR A 426 -4.13 -17.65 3.12
C THR A 426 -2.80 -18.41 3.16
N PRO A 427 -2.80 -19.73 3.42
CA PRO A 427 -1.58 -20.56 3.30
C PRO A 427 -0.89 -20.39 1.94
N ALA A 428 -1.66 -20.40 0.84
CA ALA A 428 -1.12 -20.18 -0.50
C ALA A 428 -0.44 -18.80 -0.67
N GLU A 429 -0.95 -17.77 0.01
CA GLU A 429 -0.32 -16.44 0.03
C GLU A 429 0.97 -16.40 0.83
N ARG A 430 0.99 -17.04 2.00
CA ARG A 430 2.21 -17.22 2.81
C ARG A 430 3.29 -17.96 2.02
N ASP A 431 2.92 -19.09 1.43
CA ASP A 431 3.85 -19.95 0.69
C ASP A 431 4.38 -19.26 -0.58
N TYR A 432 3.54 -18.45 -1.24
CA TYR A 432 3.97 -17.60 -2.33
C TYR A 432 5.00 -16.55 -1.89
N ILE A 433 4.78 -15.86 -0.77
CA ILE A 433 5.77 -14.89 -0.24
C ILE A 433 7.09 -15.58 0.07
N HIS A 434 7.07 -16.71 0.78
CA HIS A 434 8.30 -17.47 1.08
C HIS A 434 9.01 -17.94 -0.17
N LYS A 435 8.26 -18.42 -1.18
CA LYS A 435 8.82 -18.80 -2.47
C LYS A 435 9.48 -17.62 -3.18
N MET A 436 8.89 -16.43 -3.10
CA MET A 436 9.48 -15.22 -3.66
C MET A 436 10.75 -14.85 -2.90
N ILE A 437 10.72 -14.76 -1.56
CA ILE A 437 11.91 -14.47 -0.73
C ILE A 437 13.05 -15.45 -1.03
N ALA A 438 12.81 -16.76 -0.97
CA ALA A 438 13.81 -17.78 -1.26
C ALA A 438 14.38 -17.66 -2.69
N LYS A 439 13.57 -17.21 -3.65
CA LYS A 439 14.03 -16.92 -5.00
C LYS A 439 14.91 -15.65 -5.05
N ALA A 440 14.56 -14.58 -4.35
CA ALA A 440 15.41 -13.39 -4.24
C ALA A 440 16.78 -13.74 -3.65
N ASP A 441 16.80 -14.53 -2.57
CA ASP A 441 18.05 -14.94 -1.90
C ASP A 441 18.96 -15.74 -2.82
N LYS A 442 18.38 -16.71 -3.53
CA LYS A 442 19.12 -17.55 -4.48
C LYS A 442 19.74 -16.71 -5.60
N GLU A 443 19.00 -15.77 -6.17
CA GLU A 443 19.48 -14.89 -7.24
C GLU A 443 20.48 -13.84 -6.72
N ALA A 444 20.30 -13.34 -5.49
CA ALA A 444 21.25 -12.44 -4.85
C ALA A 444 22.61 -13.11 -4.66
N LEU A 445 22.65 -14.38 -4.27
CA LEU A 445 23.89 -15.17 -4.22
C LEU A 445 24.54 -15.35 -5.59
N ALA A 446 23.76 -15.43 -6.67
CA ALA A 446 24.29 -15.54 -8.02
C ALA A 446 24.91 -14.22 -8.52
N ILE A 447 24.26 -13.09 -8.22
CA ILE A 447 24.68 -11.75 -8.68
C ILE A 447 25.91 -11.24 -7.91
N THR A 448 26.04 -11.59 -6.63
CA THR A 448 27.13 -11.10 -5.78
C THR A 448 28.50 -11.75 -6.03
N GLY A 449 28.58 -12.76 -6.90
CA GLY A 449 29.83 -13.39 -7.33
C GLY A 449 30.60 -14.15 -6.23
N PRO A 450 31.76 -14.76 -6.55
CA PRO A 450 32.53 -15.59 -5.61
C PRO A 450 33.04 -14.82 -4.38
N VAL A 451 33.31 -13.51 -4.53
CA VAL A 451 33.90 -12.67 -3.47
C VAL A 451 32.95 -12.51 -2.29
N ALA A 452 31.64 -12.36 -2.52
CA ALA A 452 30.64 -12.30 -1.45
C ALA A 452 30.39 -13.65 -0.76
N ARG A 453 30.73 -14.76 -1.46
CA ARG A 453 30.59 -16.12 -0.91
C ARG A 453 31.60 -16.36 0.22
N GLU A 454 32.80 -15.80 0.12
CA GLU A 454 33.82 -15.86 1.17
C GLU A 454 33.48 -14.97 2.37
N GLU A 455 32.86 -13.80 2.17
CA GLU A 455 32.43 -12.93 3.27
C GLU A 455 31.25 -13.52 4.07
N LYS A 456 30.30 -14.20 3.40
CA LYS A 456 29.18 -14.84 4.11
C LYS A 456 29.64 -16.02 4.97
N ILE A 457 30.63 -16.79 4.50
CA ILE A 457 31.27 -17.85 5.30
C ILE A 457 31.99 -17.25 6.51
N LYS A 458 32.73 -16.14 6.32
CA LYS A 458 33.40 -15.45 7.43
C LYS A 458 32.43 -14.90 8.47
N MET A 459 31.29 -14.33 8.05
CA MET A 459 30.29 -13.81 8.98
C MET A 459 29.55 -14.91 9.75
N SER A 460 29.21 -16.04 9.13
CA SER A 460 28.61 -17.17 9.86
C SER A 460 29.58 -17.78 10.86
N ASP A 461 30.86 -17.90 10.50
CA ASP A 461 31.90 -18.43 11.38
C ASP A 461 32.13 -17.51 12.60
N ASP A 462 32.02 -16.19 12.43
CA ASP A 462 32.12 -15.23 13.54
C ASP A 462 30.88 -15.22 14.44
N GLU A 463 29.68 -15.47 13.89
CA GLU A 463 28.46 -15.58 14.68
C GLU A 463 28.42 -16.89 15.50
N ASP A 464 28.91 -18.00 14.93
CA ASP A 464 29.06 -19.28 15.62
C ASP A 464 30.18 -19.22 16.68
N ARG A 465 31.29 -18.52 16.42
CA ARG A 465 32.32 -18.25 17.44
C ARG A 465 31.79 -17.41 18.60
N ARG A 466 30.92 -16.42 18.33
CA ARG A 466 30.27 -15.64 19.39
C ARG A 466 29.29 -16.45 20.22
N ARG A 467 28.68 -17.50 19.64
CA ARG A 467 27.82 -18.44 20.38
C ARG A 467 28.60 -19.52 21.14
N GLY A 468 29.81 -19.87 20.70
CA GLY A 468 30.66 -20.88 21.33
C GLY A 468 31.57 -20.39 22.46
N GLY A 469 31.74 -19.09 22.65
CA GLY A 469 32.72 -18.50 23.59
C GLY A 469 32.23 -18.23 25.02
N ALA A 470 31.07 -18.74 25.43
CA ALA A 470 30.48 -18.49 26.76
C ALA A 470 30.60 -19.68 27.72
N SER A 471 31.80 -20.22 27.89
CA SER A 471 32.19 -21.00 29.07
C SER A 471 33.69 -20.90 29.23
N ASP A 472 34.13 -20.49 30.42
CA ASP A 472 35.52 -20.38 30.90
C ASP A 472 35.99 -18.92 31.07
N GLY A 473 35.41 -18.26 32.08
CA GLY A 473 35.97 -17.08 32.73
C GLY A 473 36.50 -17.48 34.10
N GLU A 474 37.82 -17.63 34.19
CA GLU A 474 38.56 -17.81 35.44
C GLU A 474 38.52 -16.53 36.29
N ASP A 475 38.40 -16.74 37.60
CA ASP A 475 38.40 -15.76 38.68
C ASP A 475 39.78 -15.06 38.80
N GLU A 476 39.87 -13.79 38.42
CA GLU A 476 40.94 -12.89 38.91
C GLU A 476 40.41 -12.06 40.08
N ARG A 477 40.85 -12.40 41.30
CA ARG A 477 40.71 -11.52 42.47
C ARG A 477 41.94 -10.60 42.62
N PRO A 478 41.75 -9.36 43.09
CA PRO A 478 42.84 -8.44 43.36
C PRO A 478 43.48 -8.68 44.73
N GLN A 479 44.77 -8.43 44.80
CA GLN A 479 45.58 -8.31 46.02
C GLN A 479 45.17 -7.06 46.82
N ASP A 480 45.13 -7.19 48.15
CA ASP A 480 45.75 -6.23 49.09
C ASP A 480 45.72 -6.76 50.53
N ASP A 481 46.94 -6.90 51.07
CA ASP A 481 47.46 -6.58 52.39
C ASP A 481 46.69 -6.84 53.72
N ALA A 482 47.40 -7.64 54.55
CA ALA A 482 47.81 -7.33 55.93
C ALA A 482 46.95 -7.77 57.15
N LYS A 483 47.57 -8.69 57.91
CA LYS A 483 47.78 -8.74 59.39
C LYS A 483 46.98 -9.74 60.26
N ASP A 484 47.81 -10.54 60.94
CA ASP A 484 47.79 -10.94 62.36
C ASP A 484 46.64 -11.77 62.94
N ASN A 485 46.95 -13.05 63.20
CA ASN A 485 46.89 -13.77 64.50
C ASN A 485 46.62 -15.26 64.22
N ASP A 486 47.58 -16.15 64.41
CA ASP A 486 48.03 -16.73 65.68
C ASP A 486 47.10 -17.86 66.18
N GLN A 487 47.75 -18.98 66.54
CA GLN A 487 47.31 -20.09 67.39
C GLN A 487 46.67 -21.36 66.76
N LEU A 488 47.55 -22.36 66.65
CA LEU A 488 47.54 -23.66 67.37
C LEU A 488 46.49 -24.73 67.08
N ALA A 489 47.06 -25.89 66.70
CA ALA A 489 46.85 -27.27 67.17
C ALA A 489 46.24 -28.22 66.13
N ASP A 490 46.97 -29.18 65.53
CA ASP A 490 47.68 -30.37 66.05
C ASP A 490 46.80 -31.65 65.92
N LYS A 491 47.33 -32.62 65.14
CA LYS A 491 47.01 -34.08 65.08
C LYS A 491 45.69 -34.50 64.39
N LYS A 492 45.61 -35.60 63.64
CA LYS A 492 46.39 -36.85 63.65
C LYS A 492 46.08 -37.69 62.39
N ASP A 493 46.98 -38.63 62.13
CA ASP A 493 47.03 -39.61 61.04
C ASP A 493 45.86 -40.60 60.98
N GLY A 494 45.63 -41.19 59.79
CA GLY A 494 44.81 -42.39 59.64
C GLY A 494 44.43 -42.77 58.21
N GLU A 495 45.39 -43.27 57.42
CA GLU A 495 45.12 -44.36 56.46
C GLU A 495 44.76 -45.65 57.25
N PRO A 496 43.95 -46.62 56.75
CA PRO A 496 44.23 -47.31 55.48
C PRO A 496 43.04 -47.92 54.69
N GLU A 497 43.40 -48.34 53.46
CA GLU A 497 42.98 -49.54 52.70
C GLU A 497 41.51 -49.85 52.32
N ALA A 498 41.35 -49.94 50.99
CA ALA A 498 40.85 -51.08 50.21
C ALA A 498 39.33 -51.35 50.06
N ASP A 499 38.97 -51.43 48.77
CA ASP A 499 38.08 -52.42 48.16
C ASP A 499 36.56 -52.28 48.35
N LYS A 500 35.89 -51.79 47.29
CA LYS A 500 34.90 -52.55 46.50
C LYS A 500 34.27 -51.68 45.40
N GLY A 501 34.27 -52.22 44.20
CA GLY A 501 33.56 -51.65 43.04
C GLY A 501 32.07 -51.53 43.30
N GLY A 502 31.52 -50.36 42.95
CA GLY A 502 30.10 -50.10 42.84
C GLY A 502 29.85 -49.33 41.56
N GLU A 503 29.16 -49.98 40.61
CA GLU A 503 28.60 -49.34 39.43
C GLU A 503 27.64 -48.21 39.84
N PRO A 504 27.65 -47.05 39.17
CA PRO A 504 26.65 -46.02 39.41
C PRO A 504 25.33 -46.44 38.76
N GLY A 505 24.35 -46.78 39.59
CA GLY A 505 22.96 -46.97 39.19
C GLY A 505 22.37 -45.69 38.59
N SER A 506 22.26 -45.67 37.26
CA SER A 506 21.45 -44.73 36.49
C SER A 506 19.97 -45.13 36.61
N GLY A 507 19.34 -44.70 37.70
CA GLY A 507 17.91 -44.83 37.93
C GLY A 507 17.12 -43.69 37.27
N GLY A 508 17.11 -43.65 35.94
CA GLY A 508 16.24 -42.78 35.14
C GLY A 508 15.24 -43.63 34.37
N GLY A 509 14.21 -44.15 35.03
CA GLY A 509 13.15 -44.93 34.39
C GLY A 509 12.29 -44.06 33.48
N SER A 510 12.76 -43.81 32.26
CA SER A 510 11.94 -43.30 31.17
C SER A 510 10.88 -44.35 30.86
N SER A 511 9.65 -44.14 31.33
CA SER A 511 8.52 -44.99 30.97
C SER A 511 8.25 -44.83 29.48
N SER A 512 8.81 -45.72 28.67
CA SER A 512 8.56 -45.76 27.23
C SER A 512 7.06 -45.95 26.98
N VAL A 513 6.42 -44.95 26.38
CA VAL A 513 5.02 -45.04 25.92
C VAL A 513 4.92 -46.18 24.92
N LYS A 514 4.03 -47.16 25.17
CA LYS A 514 3.82 -48.29 24.25
C LYS A 514 2.80 -47.92 23.18
N LEU A 515 3.28 -47.68 21.96
CA LEU A 515 2.45 -47.66 20.74
C LEU A 515 2.11 -49.08 20.27
N SER A 516 1.19 -49.23 19.31
CA SER A 516 1.05 -50.53 18.63
C SER A 516 2.31 -50.87 17.84
N ASP A 517 2.61 -52.16 17.65
CA ASP A 517 3.81 -52.62 16.94
C ASP A 517 3.90 -52.03 15.52
N GLU A 518 2.76 -51.87 14.84
CA GLU A 518 2.68 -51.24 13.53
C GLU A 518 2.95 -49.73 13.60
N ALA A 519 2.44 -49.04 14.62
CA ALA A 519 2.64 -47.59 14.76
C ALA A 519 4.09 -47.28 15.11
N ASP A 520 4.71 -48.08 15.98
CA ASP A 520 6.12 -47.99 16.32
C ASP A 520 7.01 -48.19 15.07
N LYS A 521 6.66 -49.14 14.19
CA LYS A 521 7.34 -49.33 12.90
C LYS A 521 7.20 -48.12 11.97
N VAL A 522 6.04 -47.47 11.96
CA VAL A 522 5.83 -46.26 11.14
C VAL A 522 6.62 -45.08 11.68
N VAL A 523 6.65 -44.87 13.00
CA VAL A 523 7.46 -43.81 13.63
C VAL A 523 8.94 -44.00 13.29
N LYS A 524 9.48 -45.21 13.48
CA LYS A 524 10.87 -45.53 13.12
C LYS A 524 11.17 -45.30 11.64
N ARG A 525 10.26 -45.70 10.75
CA ARG A 525 10.41 -45.42 9.31
C ARG A 525 10.48 -43.92 9.02
N LEU A 526 9.63 -43.11 9.65
CA LEU A 526 9.64 -41.66 9.47
C LEU A 526 10.95 -41.02 9.98
N GLU A 527 11.55 -41.58 11.04
CA GLU A 527 12.87 -41.18 11.54
C GLU A 527 13.98 -41.59 10.56
N ASP A 528 13.98 -42.86 10.13
CA ASP A 528 14.99 -43.43 9.23
C ASP A 528 14.99 -42.77 7.85
N ASP A 529 13.80 -42.41 7.32
CA ASP A 529 13.65 -41.72 6.04
C ASP A 529 14.02 -40.23 6.12
N GLY A 530 14.39 -39.71 7.31
CA GLY A 530 14.70 -38.30 7.52
C GLY A 530 13.48 -37.38 7.36
N LYS A 531 12.27 -37.93 7.41
CA LYS A 531 11.01 -37.17 7.34
C LYS A 531 10.70 -36.42 8.64
N LEU A 532 11.37 -36.79 9.73
CA LEU A 532 11.32 -36.11 11.02
C LEU A 532 12.61 -35.31 11.25
N LYS A 533 12.50 -33.98 11.34
CA LYS A 533 13.63 -33.11 11.71
C LYS A 533 14.05 -33.28 13.17
N GLU A 534 13.10 -33.69 14.00
CA GLU A 534 13.23 -33.96 15.43
C GLU A 534 12.27 -35.11 15.78
N PRO A 535 12.61 -35.98 16.76
CA PRO A 535 11.71 -37.04 17.21
C PRO A 535 10.44 -36.44 17.83
N PHE A 536 9.34 -37.18 17.79
CA PHE A 536 8.12 -36.79 18.51
C PHE A 536 8.39 -36.73 20.01
N ASP A 537 7.88 -35.69 20.68
CA ASP A 537 7.98 -35.59 22.13
C ASP A 537 7.09 -36.64 22.82
N ALA A 538 7.37 -36.86 24.10
CA ALA A 538 6.67 -37.87 24.89
C ALA A 538 5.16 -37.60 24.98
N GLU A 539 4.73 -36.33 25.00
CA GLU A 539 3.32 -35.96 25.11
C GLU A 539 2.55 -36.28 23.82
N ALA A 540 3.16 -36.04 22.65
CA ALA A 540 2.58 -36.40 21.36
C ALA A 540 2.45 -37.91 21.19
N LEU A 541 3.46 -38.67 21.62
CA LEU A 541 3.42 -40.14 21.62
C LEU A 541 2.37 -40.66 22.62
N GLU A 542 2.22 -40.03 23.79
CA GLU A 542 1.20 -40.38 24.76
C GLU A 542 -0.22 -40.11 24.23
N ASP A 543 -0.43 -38.97 23.57
CA ASP A 543 -1.71 -38.65 22.92
C ASP A 543 -2.03 -39.63 21.79
N LEU A 544 -1.03 -40.02 21.00
CA LEU A 544 -1.17 -41.04 19.97
C LEU A 544 -1.50 -42.42 20.58
N ALA A 545 -0.88 -42.79 21.70
CA ALA A 545 -1.15 -44.06 22.38
C ALA A 545 -2.60 -44.16 22.93
N LYS A 546 -3.26 -43.02 23.17
CA LYS A 546 -4.66 -42.96 23.66
C LYS A 546 -5.70 -43.34 22.60
N ILE A 547 -5.34 -43.43 21.32
CA ILE A 547 -6.27 -43.83 20.24
C ILE A 547 -6.05 -45.31 19.84
N PRO A 548 -7.07 -46.01 19.31
CA PRO A 548 -6.95 -47.41 18.87
C PRO A 548 -5.84 -47.58 17.83
N ALA A 549 -5.25 -48.78 17.73
CA ALA A 549 -4.13 -49.06 16.83
C ALA A 549 -4.38 -48.62 15.37
N GLU A 550 -5.56 -48.89 14.82
CA GLU A 550 -5.94 -48.42 13.48
C GLU A 550 -5.93 -46.89 13.36
N GLY A 551 -6.33 -46.19 14.42
CA GLY A 551 -6.28 -44.74 14.52
C GLY A 551 -4.87 -44.18 14.61
N GLN A 552 -3.97 -44.88 15.30
CA GLN A 552 -2.55 -44.52 15.38
C GLN A 552 -1.95 -44.52 13.97
N ILE A 553 -2.15 -45.61 13.21
CA ILE A 553 -1.68 -45.73 11.83
C ILE A 553 -2.29 -44.65 10.93
N ALA A 554 -3.61 -44.45 10.98
CA ALA A 554 -4.27 -43.44 10.15
C ALA A 554 -3.77 -42.01 10.45
N THR A 555 -3.44 -41.73 11.71
CA THR A 555 -2.89 -40.44 12.13
C THR A 555 -1.46 -40.25 11.61
N LEU A 556 -0.62 -41.27 11.75
CA LEU A 556 0.76 -41.24 11.25
C LEU A 556 0.81 -41.18 9.72
N SER A 557 -0.07 -41.89 9.00
CA SER A 557 -0.15 -41.80 7.53
C SER A 557 -0.56 -40.41 7.05
N LYS A 558 -1.44 -39.71 7.77
CA LYS A 558 -1.78 -38.31 7.46
C LYS A 558 -0.61 -37.36 7.74
N PHE A 559 0.15 -37.62 8.80
CA PHE A 559 1.38 -36.89 9.08
C PHE A 559 2.39 -37.07 7.93
N GLU A 560 2.62 -38.33 7.54
CA GLU A 560 3.52 -38.70 6.43
C GLU A 560 3.11 -38.03 5.11
N GLN A 561 1.81 -38.07 4.78
CA GLN A 561 1.27 -37.41 3.59
C GLN A 561 1.57 -35.90 3.59
N ALA A 562 1.39 -35.22 4.72
CA ALA A 562 1.68 -33.78 4.82
C ALA A 562 3.17 -33.48 4.58
N VAL A 563 4.08 -34.33 5.09
CA VAL A 563 5.51 -34.21 4.83
C VAL A 563 5.83 -34.44 3.35
N ASP A 564 5.25 -35.47 2.73
CA ASP A 564 5.47 -35.82 1.32
C ASP A 564 4.93 -34.75 0.36
N GLU A 565 3.87 -34.04 0.75
CA GLU A 565 3.33 -32.88 0.04
C GLU A 565 4.19 -31.61 0.21
N GLY A 566 5.31 -31.70 0.93
CA GLY A 566 6.25 -30.60 1.14
C GLY A 566 5.78 -29.57 2.15
N GLN A 567 4.82 -29.93 3.03
CA GLN A 567 4.34 -29.03 4.06
C GLN A 567 5.46 -28.77 5.09
N GLU A 568 5.81 -27.50 5.29
CA GLU A 568 6.79 -27.12 6.31
C GLU A 568 6.18 -27.26 7.71
N ILE A 569 6.50 -28.35 8.41
CA ILE A 569 6.05 -28.59 9.79
C ILE A 569 7.12 -28.05 10.74
N ARG A 570 6.83 -26.91 11.39
CA ARG A 570 7.75 -26.24 12.32
C ARG A 570 7.82 -26.89 13.70
N ASN A 571 6.72 -27.48 14.16
CA ASN A 571 6.63 -28.20 15.42
C ASN A 571 5.98 -29.55 15.11
N VAL A 572 6.82 -30.57 15.01
CA VAL A 572 6.47 -31.90 14.53
C VAL A 572 5.47 -32.59 15.48
N SER A 573 5.75 -32.53 16.79
CA SER A 573 4.87 -33.03 17.85
C SER A 573 3.52 -32.33 17.92
N GLY A 574 3.50 -31.00 17.86
CA GLY A 574 2.28 -30.21 17.89
C GLY A 574 1.36 -30.48 16.70
N PHE A 575 1.94 -30.68 15.51
CA PHE A 575 1.18 -31.05 14.32
C PHE A 575 0.56 -32.45 14.44
N LEU A 576 1.33 -33.44 14.92
CA LEU A 576 0.82 -34.79 15.17
C LEU A 576 -0.33 -34.78 16.17
N ARG A 577 -0.19 -34.07 17.30
CA ARG A 577 -1.27 -33.91 18.31
C ARG A 577 -2.53 -33.31 17.71
N GLY A 578 -2.39 -32.35 16.81
CA GLY A 578 -3.52 -31.79 16.06
C GLY A 578 -4.26 -32.83 15.21
N ILE A 579 -3.54 -33.76 14.57
CA ILE A 579 -4.14 -34.87 13.81
C ILE A 579 -4.83 -35.85 14.77
N VAL A 580 -4.20 -36.20 15.89
CA VAL A 580 -4.78 -37.09 16.92
C VAL A 580 -6.09 -36.52 17.44
N ARG A 581 -6.13 -35.22 17.77
CA ARG A 581 -7.35 -34.55 18.24
C ARG A 581 -8.49 -34.65 17.22
N ARG A 582 -8.20 -34.42 15.94
CA ARG A 582 -9.19 -34.57 14.86
C ARG A 582 -9.69 -36.00 14.71
N TYR A 583 -8.83 -37.00 14.89
CA TYR A 583 -9.24 -38.40 14.91
C TYR A 583 -10.19 -38.69 16.08
N GLN A 584 -9.86 -38.23 17.29
CA GLN A 584 -10.74 -38.40 18.47
C GLN A 584 -12.09 -37.69 18.29
N GLU A 585 -12.08 -36.48 17.71
CA GLU A 585 -13.31 -35.74 17.37
C GLU A 585 -14.15 -36.51 16.33
N SER A 586 -13.54 -37.14 15.32
CA SER A 586 -14.29 -37.91 14.31
C SER A 586 -14.89 -39.20 14.87
N GLU A 587 -14.23 -39.89 15.79
CA GLU A 587 -14.79 -41.06 16.47
C GLU A 587 -15.99 -40.66 17.36
N LYS A 588 -15.88 -39.55 18.10
CA LYS A 588 -17.02 -38.98 18.84
C LYS A 588 -18.19 -38.64 17.90
N MET A 589 -17.90 -38.12 16.69
CA MET A 589 -18.93 -37.86 15.69
C MET A 589 -19.57 -39.13 15.15
N LYS A 590 -18.82 -40.21 14.93
CA LYS A 590 -19.38 -41.51 14.52
C LYS A 590 -20.36 -42.04 15.56
N ASP A 591 -20.02 -41.93 16.84
CA ASP A 591 -20.91 -42.36 17.92
C ASP A 591 -22.13 -41.44 18.07
N ALA A 592 -21.95 -40.13 17.94
CA ALA A 592 -23.07 -39.19 17.90
C ALA A 592 -24.03 -39.48 16.73
N PHE A 593 -23.48 -39.82 15.55
CA PHE A 593 -24.27 -40.14 14.37
C PHE A 593 -25.04 -41.47 14.53
N LYS A 594 -24.47 -42.48 15.19
CA LYS A 594 -25.17 -43.74 15.51
C LYS A 594 -26.43 -43.51 16.35
N ASN A 595 -26.40 -42.49 17.23
CA ASN A 595 -27.50 -42.16 18.13
C ASN A 595 -28.62 -41.31 17.50
N LEU A 596 -28.50 -40.89 16.24
CA LEU A 596 -29.59 -40.22 15.53
C LEU A 596 -30.71 -41.21 15.18
N PRO A 597 -31.99 -40.78 15.13
CA PRO A 597 -33.07 -41.58 14.56
C PRO A 597 -32.75 -41.97 13.10
N ASP A 598 -33.15 -43.16 12.68
CA ASP A 598 -32.81 -43.67 11.34
C ASP A 598 -33.38 -42.78 10.22
N SER A 599 -34.56 -42.20 10.43
CA SER A 599 -35.15 -41.18 9.54
C SER A 599 -34.23 -39.97 9.34
N ILE A 600 -33.55 -39.51 10.39
CA ILE A 600 -32.62 -38.38 10.35
C ILE A 600 -31.31 -38.79 9.68
N LYS A 601 -30.85 -40.03 9.92
CA LYS A 601 -29.66 -40.58 9.23
C LYS A 601 -29.87 -40.60 7.73
N GLU A 602 -31.00 -41.14 7.25
CA GLU A 602 -31.34 -41.18 5.82
C GLU A 602 -31.39 -39.78 5.18
N MET A 603 -31.95 -38.79 5.90
CA MET A 603 -31.98 -37.41 5.43
C MET A 603 -30.59 -36.77 5.38
N LEU A 604 -29.73 -37.03 6.37
CA LEU A 604 -28.34 -36.56 6.36
C LEU A 604 -27.53 -37.24 5.25
N GLU A 605 -27.74 -38.53 4.98
CA GLU A 605 -27.15 -39.20 3.81
C GLU A 605 -27.58 -38.54 2.50
N SER A 606 -28.83 -38.09 2.40
CA SER A 606 -29.31 -37.32 1.23
C SER A 606 -28.60 -35.97 1.11
N VAL A 607 -28.33 -35.30 2.23
CA VAL A 607 -27.51 -34.06 2.26
C VAL A 607 -26.08 -34.34 1.80
N PHE A 608 -25.47 -35.43 2.27
CA PHE A 608 -24.10 -35.80 1.88
C PHE A 608 -24.00 -36.21 0.40
N ALA A 609 -25.00 -36.93 -0.11
CA ALA A 609 -25.08 -37.35 -1.50
C ALA A 609 -25.25 -36.18 -2.48
N ARG A 610 -25.90 -35.09 -2.06
CA ARG A 610 -26.07 -33.88 -2.88
C ARG A 610 -24.73 -33.16 -3.17
N GLY A 611 -23.69 -33.42 -2.38
CA GLY A 611 -22.45 -32.65 -2.43
C GLY A 611 -22.57 -31.32 -1.67
N GLY A 612 -21.43 -30.74 -1.32
CA GLY A 612 -21.34 -29.49 -0.56
C GLY A 612 -21.10 -29.68 0.94
N LEU A 613 -21.81 -30.60 1.61
CA LEU A 613 -21.54 -30.94 3.02
C LEU A 613 -21.04 -32.38 3.11
N THR A 614 -19.83 -32.60 3.63
CA THR A 614 -19.32 -33.96 3.86
C THR A 614 -19.65 -34.42 5.28
N ARG A 615 -19.58 -35.74 5.52
CA ARG A 615 -19.79 -36.30 6.87
C ARG A 615 -18.78 -35.74 7.88
N ASP A 616 -17.52 -35.54 7.46
CA ASP A 616 -16.46 -34.96 8.30
C ASP A 616 -16.63 -33.44 8.51
N ALA A 617 -17.25 -32.75 7.54
CA ALA A 617 -17.51 -31.31 7.58
C ALA A 617 -18.71 -30.93 8.47
N LEU A 618 -19.59 -31.89 8.79
CA LEU A 618 -20.68 -31.67 9.73
C LEU A 618 -20.13 -31.57 11.15
N GLN A 619 -19.82 -30.34 11.58
CA GLN A 619 -19.20 -30.08 12.88
C GLN A 619 -19.91 -30.77 14.05
N GLU A 620 -19.13 -31.27 15.01
CA GLU A 620 -19.61 -31.87 16.27
C GLU A 620 -20.66 -30.99 16.97
N ARG A 621 -20.47 -29.65 16.93
CA ARG A 621 -21.44 -28.71 17.51
C ARG A 621 -22.81 -28.75 16.84
N SER A 622 -22.87 -28.95 15.52
CA SER A 622 -24.15 -29.05 14.80
C SER A 622 -24.85 -30.38 15.12
N LEU A 623 -24.10 -31.48 15.14
CA LEU A 623 -24.61 -32.80 15.55
C LEU A 623 -25.10 -32.78 17.00
N ALA A 624 -24.32 -32.20 17.92
CA ALA A 624 -24.69 -32.07 19.33
C ALA A 624 -25.94 -31.21 19.54
N LEU A 625 -26.18 -30.21 18.69
CA LEU A 625 -27.42 -29.43 18.71
C LEU A 625 -28.59 -30.21 18.13
N LEU A 626 -28.40 -30.95 17.04
CA LEU A 626 -29.43 -31.83 16.46
C LEU A 626 -29.87 -32.89 17.48
N LEU A 627 -28.94 -33.57 18.14
CA LEU A 627 -29.23 -34.57 19.18
C LEU A 627 -30.01 -34.03 20.39
N ARG A 628 -30.10 -32.71 20.56
CA ARG A 628 -30.89 -32.06 21.63
C ARG A 628 -32.28 -31.61 21.16
N MET A 629 -32.61 -31.83 19.89
CA MET A 629 -33.86 -31.43 19.27
C MET A 629 -34.80 -32.63 19.17
N GLU A 630 -36.10 -32.36 19.13
CA GLU A 630 -37.07 -33.40 18.77
C GLU A 630 -36.90 -33.77 17.28
N GLU A 631 -37.28 -34.99 16.91
CA GLU A 631 -37.10 -35.50 15.55
C GLU A 631 -37.71 -34.59 14.48
N ASP A 632 -38.91 -34.06 14.70
CA ASP A 632 -39.56 -33.14 13.75
C ASP A 632 -38.79 -31.83 13.54
N ASP A 633 -38.12 -31.34 14.59
CA ASP A 633 -37.29 -30.14 14.48
C ASP A 633 -35.98 -30.42 13.74
N MET A 634 -35.41 -31.62 13.92
CA MET A 634 -34.27 -32.09 13.15
C MET A 634 -34.63 -32.21 11.66
N LYS A 635 -35.76 -32.84 11.33
CA LYS A 635 -36.28 -32.95 9.95
C LYS A 635 -36.41 -31.58 9.30
N ARG A 636 -37.09 -30.64 9.96
CA ARG A 636 -37.24 -29.27 9.45
C ARG A 636 -35.92 -28.56 9.19
N CYS A 637 -34.89 -28.81 10.00
CA CYS A 637 -33.57 -28.24 9.77
C CYS A 637 -32.90 -28.82 8.52
N ILE A 638 -32.99 -30.14 8.34
CA ILE A 638 -32.39 -30.82 7.20
C ILE A 638 -33.16 -30.51 5.91
N GLU A 639 -34.49 -30.50 5.94
CA GLU A 639 -35.35 -30.05 4.83
C GLU A 639 -35.00 -28.63 4.41
N LYS A 640 -34.88 -27.70 5.36
CA LYS A 640 -34.47 -26.32 5.04
C LYS A 640 -33.11 -26.25 4.34
N TYR A 641 -32.17 -27.12 4.71
CA TYR A 641 -30.89 -27.21 4.01
C TYR A 641 -31.09 -27.75 2.58
N LEU A 642 -31.88 -28.81 2.42
CA LEU A 642 -32.19 -29.43 1.12
C LEU A 642 -33.00 -28.51 0.19
N ASP A 643 -33.91 -27.71 0.72
CA ASP A 643 -34.74 -26.77 -0.06
C ASP A 643 -33.96 -25.54 -0.52
N THR A 644 -32.80 -25.24 0.10
CA THR A 644 -31.97 -24.12 -0.32
C THR A 644 -31.18 -24.51 -1.58
N PRO A 645 -31.24 -23.72 -2.68
CA PRO A 645 -30.42 -23.97 -3.87
C PRO A 645 -28.93 -23.96 -3.53
N GLU A 646 -28.16 -24.88 -4.11
CA GLU A 646 -26.73 -25.02 -3.79
C GLU A 646 -25.94 -23.75 -4.15
N SER A 647 -26.35 -23.05 -5.21
CA SER A 647 -25.80 -21.75 -5.62
C SER A 647 -25.95 -20.64 -4.57
N GLU A 648 -26.90 -20.76 -3.64
CA GLU A 648 -27.10 -19.82 -2.53
C GLU A 648 -26.24 -20.17 -1.30
N ILE A 649 -25.78 -21.41 -1.20
CA ILE A 649 -25.00 -21.92 -0.05
C ILE A 649 -23.51 -21.71 -0.31
N LYS A 650 -23.01 -20.50 -0.03
CA LYS A 650 -21.58 -20.18 -0.18
C LYS A 650 -20.66 -21.01 0.72
N ARG A 651 -21.14 -21.41 1.91
CA ARG A 651 -20.39 -22.19 2.91
C ARG A 651 -21.35 -23.19 3.58
N PRO A 652 -21.38 -24.45 3.12
CA PRO A 652 -22.26 -25.52 3.60
C PRO A 652 -22.31 -25.71 5.12
N GLU A 653 -21.14 -25.83 5.76
CA GLU A 653 -21.06 -26.14 7.20
C GLU A 653 -21.57 -25.00 8.09
N PRO A 654 -21.12 -23.73 7.91
CA PRO A 654 -21.67 -22.61 8.66
C PRO A 654 -23.16 -22.38 8.40
N PHE A 655 -23.63 -22.68 7.18
CA PHE A 655 -25.03 -22.56 6.83
C PHE A 655 -25.90 -23.58 7.59
N MET A 656 -25.51 -24.87 7.56
CA MET A 656 -26.16 -25.93 8.33
C MET A 656 -26.14 -25.64 9.83
N HIS A 657 -24.98 -25.24 10.36
CA HIS A 657 -24.85 -24.84 11.76
C HIS A 657 -25.80 -23.69 12.12
N GLY A 658 -25.93 -22.68 11.24
CA GLY A 658 -26.83 -21.56 11.42
C GLY A 658 -28.31 -21.96 11.45
N ILE A 659 -28.73 -22.91 10.60
CA ILE A 659 -30.09 -23.46 10.60
C ILE A 659 -30.37 -24.15 11.94
N VAL A 660 -29.52 -25.11 12.32
CA VAL A 660 -29.67 -25.90 13.55
C VAL A 660 -29.62 -25.01 14.79
N ARG A 661 -28.70 -24.04 14.84
CA ARG A 661 -28.59 -23.10 15.97
C ARG A 661 -29.88 -22.29 16.14
N ARG A 662 -30.45 -21.74 15.06
CA ARG A 662 -31.71 -20.97 15.12
C ARG A 662 -32.85 -21.83 15.65
N ALA A 663 -32.99 -23.05 15.13
CA ALA A 663 -34.03 -23.98 15.57
C ALA A 663 -33.89 -24.36 17.05
N SER A 664 -32.69 -24.73 17.51
CA SER A 664 -32.47 -25.08 18.93
C SER A 664 -32.68 -23.89 19.87
N SER A 665 -32.34 -22.67 19.44
CA SER A 665 -32.50 -21.44 20.25
C SER A 665 -33.95 -20.98 20.39
N GLY A 666 -34.82 -21.37 19.43
CA GLY A 666 -36.22 -20.94 19.37
C GLY A 666 -37.08 -21.45 20.53
N ARG A 667 -36.66 -22.52 21.24
CA ARG A 667 -37.44 -23.09 22.37
C ARG A 667 -37.26 -22.35 23.70
N ARG A 668 -36.20 -21.56 23.89
CA ARG A 668 -35.92 -20.88 25.18
C ARG A 668 -36.39 -19.43 25.27
N ARG A 669 -37.00 -18.90 24.22
CA ARG A 669 -37.66 -17.58 24.23
C ARG A 669 -39.12 -17.67 23.79
N GLY A 670 -39.90 -18.43 24.56
CA GLY A 670 -41.29 -18.05 24.78
C GLY A 670 -41.31 -16.77 25.62
N GLY A 671 -41.31 -15.61 24.98
CA GLY A 671 -41.41 -14.31 25.64
C GLY A 671 -40.29 -13.33 25.27
N GLY A 672 -40.62 -12.39 24.38
CA GLY A 672 -39.98 -11.07 24.33
C GLY A 672 -38.65 -10.99 23.56
N GLY A 673 -38.74 -10.47 22.34
CA GLY A 673 -37.62 -9.77 21.70
C GLY A 673 -36.98 -10.52 20.54
N GLY A 674 -37.53 -10.31 19.35
CA GLY A 674 -36.89 -10.76 18.11
C GLY A 674 -37.74 -10.60 16.85
N GLY A 675 -38.07 -9.35 16.48
CA GLY A 675 -38.22 -8.92 15.09
C GLY A 675 -39.07 -9.78 14.16
N GLY A 676 -40.39 -9.70 14.29
CA GLY A 676 -41.33 -10.23 13.31
C GLY A 676 -42.71 -9.65 13.51
N GLY A 677 -43.19 -8.88 12.52
CA GLY A 677 -44.62 -8.67 12.30
C GLY A 677 -45.40 -7.86 13.33
N GLY A 678 -45.07 -6.57 13.48
CA GLY A 678 -46.05 -5.60 13.97
C GLY A 678 -47.07 -5.27 12.86
N GLY A 679 -47.99 -6.20 12.59
CA GLY A 679 -49.25 -5.88 11.90
C GLY A 679 -50.13 -5.11 12.88
N GLY A 680 -50.37 -3.82 12.60
CA GLY A 680 -51.24 -3.01 13.45
C GLY A 680 -51.32 -1.51 13.12
N GLY A 681 -50.45 -0.98 12.27
CA GLY A 681 -50.46 0.45 11.91
C GLY A 681 -50.15 0.74 10.44
N ARG A 682 -50.52 -0.17 9.52
CA ARG A 682 -50.28 0.05 8.08
C ARG A 682 -51.36 0.98 7.54
N ASN A 683 -50.91 2.02 6.84
CA ASN A 683 -51.71 3.05 6.15
C ASN A 683 -52.02 4.31 6.95
N GLN A 684 -51.11 4.79 7.80
CA GLN A 684 -51.08 6.25 7.96
C GLN A 684 -50.53 6.84 6.66
N PRO A 685 -51.32 7.66 5.93
CA PRO A 685 -50.82 8.32 4.74
C PRO A 685 -49.62 9.18 5.12
N LEU A 686 -48.61 9.20 4.26
CA LEU A 686 -47.43 10.06 4.45
C LEU A 686 -47.90 11.52 4.49
N ASP A 687 -47.36 12.31 5.42
CA ASP A 687 -47.65 13.74 5.48
C ASP A 687 -47.32 14.39 4.13
N ALA A 688 -48.21 15.27 3.63
CA ALA A 688 -48.08 15.85 2.30
C ALA A 688 -46.74 16.57 2.09
N ALA A 689 -46.23 17.25 3.12
CA ALA A 689 -44.93 17.93 3.02
C ALA A 689 -43.74 16.95 2.95
N VAL A 690 -43.86 15.79 3.58
CA VAL A 690 -42.85 14.72 3.49
C VAL A 690 -42.90 14.06 2.12
N GLN A 691 -44.10 13.84 1.57
CA GLN A 691 -44.28 13.33 0.22
C GLN A 691 -43.72 14.30 -0.83
N ASP A 692 -43.98 15.60 -0.70
CA ASP A 692 -43.43 16.64 -1.58
C ASP A 692 -41.90 16.68 -1.50
N ALA A 693 -41.32 16.58 -0.31
CA ALA A 693 -39.86 16.57 -0.14
C ALA A 693 -39.19 15.35 -0.78
N ILE A 694 -39.86 14.18 -0.78
CA ILE A 694 -39.40 12.97 -1.51
C ILE A 694 -39.54 13.17 -3.02
N ASN A 695 -40.66 13.73 -3.49
CA ASN A 695 -40.86 14.04 -4.90
C ASN A 695 -39.79 15.04 -5.40
N ASP A 696 -39.40 15.99 -4.55
CA ASP A 696 -38.31 16.91 -4.85
C ASP A 696 -36.95 16.19 -4.94
N LEU A 697 -36.67 15.17 -4.10
CA LEU A 697 -35.44 14.37 -4.25
C LEU A 697 -35.39 13.64 -5.60
N VAL A 698 -36.54 13.15 -6.08
CA VAL A 698 -36.67 12.51 -7.40
C VAL A 698 -36.51 13.53 -8.51
N ARG A 699 -37.16 14.69 -8.40
CA ARG A 699 -37.06 15.80 -9.37
C ARG A 699 -35.63 16.32 -9.50
N ASP A 700 -34.92 16.43 -8.38
CA ASP A 700 -33.52 16.88 -8.33
C ASP A 700 -32.53 15.77 -8.72
N ASN A 701 -33.02 14.58 -9.11
CA ASN A 701 -32.23 13.42 -9.52
C ASN A 701 -31.25 12.91 -8.44
N ILE A 702 -31.56 13.17 -7.16
CA ILE A 702 -30.78 12.70 -6.00
C ILE A 702 -31.07 11.23 -5.72
N VAL A 703 -32.32 10.80 -5.90
CA VAL A 703 -32.77 9.41 -5.84
C VAL A 703 -33.64 9.09 -7.05
N ARG A 704 -33.59 7.86 -7.56
CA ARG A 704 -34.49 7.44 -8.65
C ARG A 704 -35.87 7.08 -8.12
N GLU A 705 -36.87 7.19 -8.97
CA GLU A 705 -38.22 6.72 -8.65
C GLU A 705 -38.18 5.23 -8.27
N GLY A 706 -38.66 4.89 -7.08
CA GLY A 706 -38.65 3.52 -6.55
C GLY A 706 -37.38 3.09 -5.78
N GLU A 707 -36.34 3.91 -5.68
CA GLU A 707 -35.14 3.58 -4.88
C GLU A 707 -35.39 3.64 -3.36
N ILE A 708 -36.36 4.44 -2.94
CA ILE A 708 -36.86 4.44 -1.56
C ILE A 708 -37.95 3.37 -1.47
N ASP A 709 -37.63 2.26 -0.80
CA ASP A 709 -38.56 1.14 -0.67
C ASP A 709 -39.79 1.49 0.20
N GLN A 710 -40.89 0.76 -0.01
CA GLN A 710 -42.13 0.98 0.75
C GLN A 710 -41.93 0.88 2.26
N ARG A 711 -40.96 0.07 2.71
CA ARG A 711 -40.63 -0.06 4.14
C ARG A 711 -40.06 1.23 4.71
N SER A 712 -39.21 1.92 3.95
CA SER A 712 -38.67 3.23 4.31
C SER A 712 -39.78 4.28 4.34
N MET A 713 -40.71 4.23 3.38
CA MET A 713 -41.90 5.11 3.36
C MET A 713 -42.78 4.91 4.60
N ASP A 714 -43.06 3.66 4.97
CA ASP A 714 -43.81 3.32 6.18
C ASP A 714 -43.06 3.79 7.44
N ASP A 715 -41.73 3.67 7.46
CA ASP A 715 -40.90 4.12 8.57
C ASP A 715 -40.93 5.65 8.73
N LEU A 716 -40.96 6.41 7.63
CA LEU A 716 -41.13 7.87 7.65
C LEU A 716 -42.53 8.27 8.11
N ALA A 717 -43.58 7.57 7.68
CA ALA A 717 -44.94 7.85 8.14
C ALA A 717 -45.06 7.71 9.67
N ASN A 718 -44.34 6.75 10.25
CA ASN A 718 -44.36 6.50 11.70
C ASN A 718 -43.47 7.44 12.54
N LEU A 719 -42.55 8.19 11.93
CA LEU A 719 -41.63 9.07 12.66
C LEU A 719 -42.20 10.46 12.96
N GLY A 720 -43.30 10.83 12.28
CA GLY A 720 -43.88 12.17 12.33
C GLY A 720 -43.18 13.14 11.37
N ARG A 721 -43.91 14.20 10.98
CA ARG A 721 -43.50 15.14 9.92
C ARG A 721 -42.09 15.70 10.10
N GLU A 722 -41.77 16.28 11.26
CA GLU A 722 -40.49 16.97 11.49
C GLU A 722 -39.29 16.02 11.39
N ALA A 723 -39.39 14.85 12.01
CA ALA A 723 -38.35 13.82 11.97
C ALA A 723 -38.10 13.32 10.55
N SER A 724 -39.16 13.11 9.79
CA SER A 724 -39.07 12.64 8.41
C SER A 724 -38.46 13.68 7.48
N LEU A 725 -38.80 14.96 7.65
CA LEU A 725 -38.15 16.05 6.91
C LEU A 725 -36.65 16.17 7.25
N GLU A 726 -36.26 16.01 8.51
CA GLU A 726 -34.86 16.02 8.92
C GLU A 726 -34.05 14.86 8.32
N ILE A 727 -34.64 13.66 8.22
CA ILE A 727 -34.02 12.51 7.55
C ILE A 727 -33.83 12.77 6.05
N ILE A 728 -34.83 13.36 5.40
CA ILE A 728 -34.76 13.73 3.97
C ILE A 728 -33.69 14.80 3.73
N ASP A 729 -33.60 15.81 4.60
CA ASP A 729 -32.57 16.86 4.52
C ASP A 729 -31.16 16.29 4.73
N ASN A 730 -30.99 15.34 5.65
CA ASN A 730 -29.72 14.61 5.82
C ASN A 730 -29.32 13.84 4.56
N LEU A 731 -30.30 13.28 3.83
CA LEU A 731 -30.02 12.66 2.53
C LEU A 731 -29.62 13.70 1.48
N ARG A 732 -30.26 14.88 1.42
CA ARG A 732 -29.90 15.98 0.52
C ARG A 732 -28.47 16.48 0.72
N ARG A 733 -28.00 16.53 1.96
CA ARG A 733 -26.63 16.95 2.31
C ARG A 733 -25.58 15.88 2.09
N SER A 734 -26.00 14.63 1.84
CA SER A 734 -25.10 13.51 1.62
C SER A 734 -24.60 13.48 0.17
N ASP A 735 -23.35 13.11 -0.04
CA ASP A 735 -22.79 12.90 -1.38
C ASP A 735 -23.33 11.60 -2.00
N VAL A 736 -24.49 11.71 -2.65
CA VAL A 736 -25.22 10.57 -3.25
C VAL A 736 -24.49 9.91 -4.41
N SER A 737 -23.54 10.61 -5.05
CA SER A 737 -22.79 10.10 -6.21
C SER A 737 -21.95 8.85 -5.88
N LYS A 738 -21.60 8.67 -4.61
CA LYS A 738 -20.77 7.56 -4.11
C LYS A 738 -21.57 6.38 -3.56
N ILE A 739 -22.89 6.49 -3.54
CA ILE A 739 -23.75 5.52 -2.86
C ILE A 739 -24.17 4.43 -3.84
N ARG A 740 -23.61 3.22 -3.66
CA ARG A 740 -23.92 2.06 -4.52
C ARG A 740 -25.35 1.52 -4.36
N ASN A 741 -25.95 1.68 -3.19
CA ASN A 741 -27.32 1.23 -2.89
C ASN A 741 -28.04 2.29 -2.06
N MET A 742 -28.86 3.09 -2.73
CA MET A 742 -29.56 4.23 -2.15
C MET A 742 -30.53 3.81 -1.03
N GLY A 743 -31.35 2.79 -1.28
CA GLY A 743 -32.33 2.31 -0.29
C GLY A 743 -31.68 1.79 1.00
N ALA A 744 -30.53 1.12 0.92
CA ALA A 744 -29.80 0.66 2.10
C ALA A 744 -29.17 1.83 2.89
N PHE A 745 -28.62 2.82 2.20
CA PHE A 745 -28.07 4.01 2.82
C PHE A 745 -29.14 4.84 3.53
N PHE A 746 -30.27 5.08 2.86
CA PHE A 746 -31.41 5.81 3.40
C PHE A 746 -31.99 5.13 4.66
N ASN A 747 -32.16 3.80 4.61
CA ASN A 747 -32.51 2.99 5.78
C ASN A 747 -31.50 3.14 6.94
N GLY A 748 -30.21 3.32 6.62
CA GLY A 748 -29.17 3.60 7.61
C GLY A 748 -29.37 4.94 8.32
N ILE A 749 -29.77 5.98 7.60
CA ILE A 749 -30.11 7.30 8.18
C ILE A 749 -31.33 7.16 9.11
N ILE A 750 -32.40 6.51 8.66
CA ILE A 750 -33.61 6.26 9.45
C ILE A 750 -33.28 5.55 10.77
N ARG A 751 -32.39 4.54 10.74
CA ARG A 751 -32.00 3.79 11.96
C ARG A 751 -31.19 4.63 12.93
N ARG A 752 -30.26 5.47 12.46
CA ARG A 752 -29.50 6.39 13.31
C ARG A 752 -30.44 7.36 14.01
N PHE A 753 -31.37 7.95 13.25
CA PHE A 753 -32.37 8.86 13.78
C PHE A 753 -33.27 8.21 14.85
N LYS A 754 -33.74 6.97 14.61
CA LYS A 754 -34.49 6.18 15.59
C LYS A 754 -33.67 5.81 16.84
N GLY A 755 -32.35 5.65 16.68
CA GLY A 755 -31.42 5.36 17.77
C GLY A 755 -31.21 6.57 18.69
N ASP A 756 -30.98 7.74 18.12
CA ASP A 756 -30.69 8.98 18.87
C ASP A 756 -31.88 9.43 19.73
N ARG A 757 -33.11 9.32 19.23
CA ARG A 757 -34.32 9.66 20.01
C ARG A 757 -34.64 8.69 21.15
N ARG A 758 -34.06 7.49 21.17
CA ARG A 758 -34.24 6.52 22.28
C ARG A 758 -33.22 6.69 23.41
N GLY A 759 -32.31 7.68 23.32
CA GLY A 759 -31.15 7.82 24.19
C GLY A 759 -31.07 9.08 25.06
N GLY A 760 -32.17 9.80 25.29
CA GLY A 760 -32.23 10.93 26.23
C GLY A 760 -32.29 10.48 27.70
N GLY A 761 -31.26 9.81 28.20
CA GLY A 761 -31.18 9.39 29.60
C GLY A 761 -30.12 8.33 29.86
N GLY A 762 -28.86 8.74 29.96
CA GLY A 762 -27.85 7.95 30.67
C GLY A 762 -26.52 7.75 29.94
N GLY A 763 -25.57 8.65 30.23
CA GLY A 763 -24.19 8.28 30.55
C GLY A 763 -23.29 7.83 29.39
N ASP A 764 -22.30 8.69 29.11
CA ASP A 764 -20.95 8.29 28.74
C ASP A 764 -20.45 7.16 29.66
N ARG A 765 -20.64 5.92 29.22
CA ARG A 765 -19.82 4.78 29.63
C ARG A 765 -19.57 3.91 28.43
N GLY A 766 -18.33 3.95 27.94
CA GLY A 766 -17.79 2.90 27.11
C GLY A 766 -17.92 1.55 27.84
N GLY A 767 -18.63 0.62 27.21
CA GLY A 767 -18.51 -0.82 27.46
C GLY A 767 -18.14 -1.46 26.11
N ARG A 768 -17.02 -2.18 25.94
CA ARG A 768 -16.62 -3.37 26.69
C ARG A 768 -17.84 -4.18 27.12
N GLY A 769 -18.39 -4.93 26.16
CA GLY A 769 -19.37 -5.99 26.40
C GLY A 769 -18.72 -7.35 26.28
N GLY A 770 -17.92 -7.71 27.29
CA GLY A 770 -17.67 -9.10 27.66
C GLY A 770 -18.68 -9.49 28.75
N ARG A 771 -19.26 -10.67 28.57
CA ARG A 771 -20.06 -11.51 29.48
C ARG A 771 -19.99 -11.13 30.97
N ASP A 772 -21.14 -11.20 31.65
CA ASP A 772 -21.20 -12.01 32.88
C ASP A 772 -22.62 -12.45 33.27
N TYR A 773 -22.67 -13.66 33.82
CA TYR A 773 -23.78 -14.29 34.50
C TYR A 773 -23.71 -13.95 36.00
N GLY A 774 -24.87 -13.62 36.58
CA GLY A 774 -25.34 -14.08 37.90
C GLY A 774 -24.56 -13.74 39.17
N GLY A 775 -25.23 -13.08 40.12
CA GLY A 775 -24.75 -12.99 41.51
C GLY A 775 -25.72 -12.28 42.46
N ARG A 776 -26.37 -13.06 43.33
CA ARG A 776 -27.25 -12.69 44.45
C ARG A 776 -26.60 -11.76 45.49
N GLY A 777 -27.41 -10.86 46.08
CA GLY A 777 -27.50 -10.72 47.54
C GLY A 777 -27.18 -9.35 48.17
N GLY A 778 -28.13 -8.83 48.97
CA GLY A 778 -27.78 -8.16 50.25
C GLY A 778 -28.22 -6.70 50.48
N ARG A 779 -29.37 -6.54 51.17
CA ARG A 779 -29.72 -5.64 52.29
C ARG A 779 -29.22 -4.18 52.40
N ASP A 780 -30.22 -3.29 52.50
CA ASP A 780 -30.53 -2.29 53.55
C ASP A 780 -29.53 -1.21 54.04
N HIS A 781 -30.15 -0.06 54.37
CA HIS A 781 -29.66 1.20 54.97
C HIS A 781 -28.89 2.15 54.03
N GLY A 782 -29.13 3.46 53.95
CA GLY A 782 -30.13 4.34 54.55
C GLY A 782 -29.64 5.80 54.47
N GLY A 783 -30.52 6.73 54.09
CA GLY A 783 -30.53 8.10 54.59
C GLY A 783 -29.73 9.21 53.85
N ARG A 784 -30.50 10.28 53.54
CA ARG A 784 -30.18 11.73 53.60
C ARG A 784 -29.28 12.29 52.48
N ASP A 785 -29.75 13.18 51.61
CA ASP A 785 -30.32 14.55 51.74
C ASP A 785 -29.27 15.65 51.43
N TYR A 786 -29.75 16.66 50.68
CA TYR A 786 -29.13 17.95 50.28
C TYR A 786 -28.08 17.90 49.16
N GLY A 787 -28.09 18.79 48.16
CA GLY A 787 -28.95 19.93 47.89
C GLY A 787 -28.67 20.45 46.47
N GLY A 788 -29.70 21.06 45.88
CA GLY A 788 -29.60 21.70 44.57
C GLY A 788 -28.82 23.01 44.59
N GLY A 789 -28.37 23.42 43.42
CA GLY A 789 -27.69 24.68 43.19
C GLY A 789 -27.57 24.96 41.71
N ASP A 790 -28.63 25.55 41.15
CA ASP A 790 -28.65 26.26 39.88
C ASP A 790 -27.59 27.37 39.86
N TYR A 791 -26.82 27.48 38.77
CA TYR A 791 -26.39 28.78 38.24
C TYR A 791 -26.27 28.70 36.71
N ARG A 792 -27.16 29.46 36.05
CA ARG A 792 -27.10 29.86 34.64
C ARG A 792 -26.31 31.17 34.49
N ASP A 793 -26.07 31.51 33.22
CA ASP A 793 -25.60 32.77 32.63
C ASP A 793 -24.08 32.93 32.47
N ARG A 794 -23.58 32.78 31.22
CA ARG A 794 -23.40 33.83 30.18
C ARG A 794 -22.22 34.74 30.51
N TYR A 795 -21.20 34.74 29.65
CA TYR A 795 -20.89 35.86 28.75
C TYR A 795 -19.78 35.48 27.76
N ASP A 796 -19.88 36.16 26.62
CA ASP A 796 -19.07 36.08 25.41
C ASP A 796 -17.65 36.66 25.54
N ASP A 797 -16.90 36.37 24.48
CA ASP A 797 -16.05 37.31 23.73
C ASP A 797 -14.64 37.71 24.22
N ARG A 798 -13.70 37.36 23.30
CA ARG A 798 -12.57 38.16 22.78
C ARG A 798 -11.26 38.31 23.56
N GLY A 799 -10.20 38.18 22.76
CA GLY A 799 -8.84 38.69 23.00
C GLY A 799 -7.88 37.55 23.28
N GLY A 800 -6.93 37.19 22.42
CA GLY A 800 -5.99 38.05 21.69
C GLY A 800 -4.69 38.17 22.50
N TYR A 801 -3.54 38.21 21.81
CA TYR A 801 -2.13 38.23 22.26
C TYR A 801 -1.44 36.85 22.27
N ARG A 802 -0.58 36.56 21.29
CA ARG A 802 0.78 37.09 20.97
C ARG A 802 1.88 36.35 21.71
N ASP A 803 2.77 35.82 20.90
CA ASP A 803 4.08 35.25 21.19
C ASP A 803 4.93 36.08 22.13
N ARG A 804 5.69 35.39 22.99
CA ARG A 804 7.14 35.59 23.13
C ARG A 804 7.79 34.39 23.81
N TYR A 805 8.86 33.94 23.15
CA TYR A 805 9.94 33.12 23.69
C TYR A 805 10.48 33.72 25.00
N ASP A 806 10.86 32.88 25.95
CA ASP A 806 12.29 32.75 26.28
C ASP A 806 12.58 31.65 27.31
N ASP A 807 13.74 31.06 27.08
CA ASP A 807 14.56 30.22 27.93
C ASP A 807 14.65 30.64 29.41
N ARG A 808 14.60 29.63 30.28
CA ARG A 808 15.36 29.43 31.53
C ARG A 808 14.74 28.20 32.20
N GLY A 809 15.42 27.05 32.27
CA GLY A 809 16.67 26.87 32.99
C GLY A 809 16.34 26.55 34.45
N GLY A 810 16.65 25.32 34.90
CA GLY A 810 16.81 25.04 36.32
C GLY A 810 16.19 23.74 36.83
N ARG A 811 17.08 22.77 37.10
CA ARG A 811 17.21 22.01 38.37
C ARG A 811 15.90 21.80 39.15
N GLY A 812 15.39 20.60 39.30
CA GLY A 812 16.08 19.43 39.86
C GLY A 812 15.48 19.16 41.23
N TYR A 813 14.88 17.98 41.43
CA TYR A 813 14.69 17.38 42.74
C TYR A 813 14.73 15.87 42.60
N ASP A 814 15.75 15.28 43.20
CA ASP A 814 15.75 13.92 43.71
C ASP A 814 14.56 13.70 44.64
N ARG A 815 13.87 12.58 44.45
CA ARG A 815 13.32 11.81 45.57
C ARG A 815 13.19 10.35 45.18
N GLY A 816 14.13 9.55 45.67
CA GLY A 816 14.03 8.10 45.69
C GLY A 816 12.92 7.62 46.62
N GLY A 817 12.58 6.34 46.45
CA GLY A 817 11.61 5.66 47.31
C GLY A 817 11.20 4.31 46.75
N TYR A 818 12.05 3.32 47.04
CA TYR A 818 11.81 1.87 47.19
C TYR A 818 10.36 1.38 47.01
N ASP A 819 10.14 0.28 46.27
CA ASP A 819 9.86 -0.99 46.93
C ASP A 819 9.86 -2.22 46.01
N ARG A 820 10.21 -3.35 46.63
CA ARG A 820 10.29 -4.72 46.11
C ARG A 820 8.91 -5.29 45.75
N GLY A 821 8.89 -6.24 44.83
CA GLY A 821 7.79 -7.21 44.76
C GLY A 821 7.72 -7.97 43.44
N GLY A 822 8.52 -9.03 43.29
CA GLY A 822 8.30 -10.02 42.25
C GLY A 822 7.02 -10.82 42.50
N TYR A 823 6.38 -11.29 41.43
CA TYR A 823 5.65 -12.56 41.39
C TYR A 823 5.55 -13.02 39.94
N ASP A 824 6.18 -14.16 39.67
CA ASP A 824 5.73 -15.15 38.69
C ASP A 824 4.22 -15.37 38.81
N ARG A 825 3.49 -15.17 37.72
CA ARG A 825 2.24 -15.89 37.45
C ARG A 825 2.12 -16.14 35.96
N GLY A 826 2.36 -17.40 35.60
CA GLY A 826 1.97 -17.95 34.31
C GLY A 826 0.50 -17.71 34.04
N TYR A 827 0.21 -17.31 32.81
CA TYR A 827 -1.12 -17.36 32.23
C TYR A 827 -1.10 -18.34 31.07
N ASP A 828 -1.38 -19.60 31.41
CA ASP A 828 -2.12 -20.50 30.52
C ASP A 828 -3.49 -19.89 30.23
N ARG A 829 -3.68 -19.42 29.00
CA ARG A 829 -5.00 -19.25 28.39
C ARG A 829 -4.91 -19.66 26.92
N GLY A 830 -5.16 -20.95 26.69
CA GLY A 830 -5.46 -21.49 25.38
C GLY A 830 -6.67 -20.79 24.78
N TYR A 831 -6.47 -20.17 23.63
CA TYR A 831 -7.53 -19.77 22.70
C TYR A 831 -7.45 -20.69 21.48
N ASP A 832 -8.41 -21.61 21.43
CA ASP A 832 -8.76 -22.40 20.24
C ASP A 832 -9.42 -21.49 19.19
N ASP A 833 -8.87 -21.47 17.98
CA ASP A 833 -9.58 -21.24 16.70
C ASP A 833 -8.77 -21.99 15.62
N ARG A 834 -9.17 -23.20 15.20
CA ARG A 834 -10.12 -23.55 14.11
C ARG A 834 -9.63 -23.18 12.70
N ASP A 835 -8.96 -24.19 12.12
CA ASP A 835 -8.66 -24.37 10.70
C ASP A 835 -9.92 -24.49 9.83
N GLY A 836 -9.82 -23.94 8.61
CA GLY A 836 -10.65 -24.28 7.46
C GLY A 836 -9.95 -25.32 6.59
N GLY A 837 -10.64 -26.41 6.28
CA GLY A 837 -10.18 -27.49 5.41
C GLY A 837 -10.62 -27.32 3.96
N TYR A 838 -9.73 -27.77 3.06
CA TYR A 838 -9.79 -27.78 1.60
C TYR A 838 -10.69 -28.89 1.00
N ARG A 839 -11.11 -28.71 -0.28
CA ARG A 839 -10.87 -29.72 -1.33
C ARG A 839 -11.09 -29.23 -2.77
N ASP A 840 -10.03 -29.40 -3.55
CA ASP A 840 -9.84 -29.91 -4.91
C ASP A 840 -10.80 -29.61 -6.07
N ASP A 841 -10.19 -28.98 -7.07
CA ASP A 841 -10.53 -28.95 -8.49
C ASP A 841 -10.48 -30.34 -9.14
N ARG A 842 -11.52 -30.69 -9.91
CA ARG A 842 -11.41 -31.60 -11.05
C ARG A 842 -11.89 -30.89 -12.30
N GLY A 843 -11.04 -30.94 -13.32
CA GLY A 843 -11.18 -30.22 -14.57
C GLY A 843 -12.36 -30.67 -15.43
N TYR A 844 -12.85 -29.72 -16.21
CA TYR A 844 -13.57 -29.98 -17.44
C TYR A 844 -12.88 -29.24 -18.58
N ASP A 845 -12.18 -30.02 -19.40
CA ASP A 845 -11.91 -29.70 -20.79
C ASP A 845 -13.24 -29.43 -21.52
N ARG A 846 -13.39 -28.22 -22.07
CA ARG A 846 -14.15 -28.02 -23.31
C ARG A 846 -13.42 -27.01 -24.18
N GLY A 847 -12.65 -27.55 -25.11
CA GLY A 847 -12.28 -26.85 -26.34
C GLY A 847 -13.52 -26.47 -27.14
N GLY A 848 -13.44 -25.31 -27.79
CA GLY A 848 -14.48 -24.79 -28.66
C GLY A 848 -13.94 -23.62 -29.48
N TYR A 849 -13.25 -23.95 -30.56
CA TYR A 849 -13.01 -23.08 -31.71
C TYR A 849 -14.30 -22.33 -32.09
N ARG A 850 -14.22 -21.01 -32.25
CA ARG A 850 -15.05 -20.32 -33.25
C ARG A 850 -14.36 -19.06 -33.77
N ASP A 851 -13.99 -19.18 -35.03
CA ASP A 851 -13.55 -18.14 -35.94
C ASP A 851 -14.65 -17.11 -36.22
N GLU A 852 -14.20 -15.86 -36.38
CA GLU A 852 -14.56 -14.87 -37.39
C GLU A 852 -16.02 -14.50 -37.77
N ARG A 853 -16.18 -13.17 -37.87
CA ARG A 853 -16.88 -12.36 -38.89
C ARG A 853 -18.27 -11.76 -38.60
N ASN A 854 -18.28 -10.43 -38.76
CA ASN A 854 -19.33 -9.53 -39.26
C ASN A 854 -20.63 -9.35 -38.44
N TYR A 855 -20.74 -8.25 -37.70
CA TYR A 855 -21.50 -7.03 -38.07
C TYR A 855 -21.28 -5.91 -37.06
#